data_AF-A0A7W4NX20-F1
#
_entry.id   AF-A0A7W4NX20-F1
#
_cell.length_a   1.000
_cell.length_b   1.000
_cell.length_c   1.000
_cell.angle_alpha   90.00
_cell.angle_beta   90.00
_cell.angle_gamma   90.00
#
_symmetry.space_group_name_H-M   'P 1'
#
loop_
_entity.id
_entity.type
_entity.pdbx_description
1 polymer ?
#
loop_
_entity_poly.entity_id
_entity_poly.type
_entity_poly.pdbx_seq_one_letter_code
_entity_poly.pdbx_strand_id
1 'polypeptide(L)'
;MTVYVDFEAATDSGALSKPFDVVIIGGGAAGLTLVRELAGHNLKIALLESGDREETPEIEALNEVEVNGSLLNDAVQEARRKQNDVQMKVWSADRQRFGIRCRVLGGSTAAWAGKVAAFDPVDYAKRGWIANSGWPVGDADLRPFLERAARYLDLGPLLQGSALWKAMGRREPPELATLGRFRSFFWQFARSRHALTDVMRFGADFLAEDHRDVTVFLKATAARVRVDGGSVTGVDVLSSLTGGNRGTIWCNQVILAAGTIENARLLLLSPGAEHGPVGRYLTDHPSVRLGDFSPDYREKAAALLGFYPLQRDYRVYMYSCGVALSPEAQSDFRMPNMAAFAGVSIASDDPLMALGRLAKRESHAPLRDGLTVLRNSGLVLSSVGRKLLNYRRIPEKIRRAVADAAVFLNANMVARDYAGGGRGRRLDGVTLNIISEQPPEEGNRVTLAEKTDRLGLRLPVVSWEISDDLRRSMLGFARLLREDFERSGIGGLRFAPGFDTEDLSSLVVYDMAHTAGTTRMGTDPATSVVDPALQVHGVKGLHVVGASVFPTSGHANPTLMIMALAIRLADRVREEVMKTRLGTLSALHMDDETRPLVVVTGATGNLGHAVIGQLARRGYRIRGQFRSTIPDDVRVEWVQCDFARPDLPDEAFDDLVRGARAVIHLAASLSDVATMEIVNVTNLDRLAKACVRQGVSYFGQASSMVVYGSPTTRLVTEETPRIDLGKPIAKQYFFEYFMQEYARSKILGEDILASYQKDMHIDLYRIAVAQSHAFLVESLNWSRMRKMFSLYRNSHFISSTYAARAMVHLMERGLKAGEKGIEVYNIADPDSPTFAEVRKAAGLKVGFNVPLLFDVLKGIKMGKTLSRRYPMGFFRIDNRKLEATGFIGEAD
;
A
#
# COMPACT_ATOMS: atom_id res chain seq x y z
N MET A 1 -16.53 6.80 4.64
CA MET A 1 -16.91 6.53 3.25
C MET A 1 -16.28 7.56 2.36
N THR A 2 -15.78 7.13 1.19
CA THR A 2 -15.29 8.02 0.14
C THR A 2 -16.46 8.79 -0.44
N VAL A 3 -16.34 10.12 -0.52
CA VAL A 3 -17.33 10.97 -1.18
C VAL A 3 -16.86 11.27 -2.59
N TYR A 4 -17.67 10.97 -3.60
CA TYR A 4 -17.38 11.35 -5.00
C TYR A 4 -18.24 12.54 -5.38
N VAL A 5 -17.61 13.61 -5.85
CA VAL A 5 -18.26 14.83 -6.31
C VAL A 5 -18.02 14.94 -7.81
N ASP A 6 -19.10 14.99 -8.58
CA ASP A 6 -19.05 15.39 -9.97
C ASP A 6 -18.98 16.92 -10.03
N PHE A 7 -17.81 17.47 -10.35
CA PHE A 7 -17.62 18.93 -10.34
C PHE A 7 -18.25 19.61 -11.56
N GLU A 8 -18.66 18.87 -12.59
CA GLU A 8 -19.43 19.42 -13.71
C GLU A 8 -20.90 19.63 -13.32
N ALA A 9 -21.47 18.69 -12.55
CA ALA A 9 -22.86 18.74 -12.11
C ALA A 9 -23.08 19.53 -10.81
N ALA A 10 -22.01 19.87 -10.07
CA ALA A 10 -22.11 20.60 -8.82
C ALA A 10 -22.57 22.05 -9.05
N THR A 11 -23.84 22.32 -8.76
CA THR A 11 -24.44 23.66 -8.88
C THR A 11 -24.09 24.59 -7.71
N ASP A 12 -23.49 24.07 -6.64
CA ASP A 12 -23.18 24.81 -5.42
C ASP A 12 -21.73 24.58 -4.97
N SER A 13 -21.01 25.68 -4.75
CA SER A 13 -19.57 25.72 -4.40
C SER A 13 -19.26 25.20 -3.00
N GLY A 14 -20.28 24.86 -2.20
CA GLY A 14 -20.15 24.43 -0.80
C GLY A 14 -19.33 23.15 -0.58
N ALA A 15 -19.09 22.34 -1.60
CA ALA A 15 -18.18 21.20 -1.50
C ALA A 15 -16.70 21.62 -1.42
N LEU A 16 -16.33 22.73 -2.07
CA LEU A 16 -14.97 23.28 -2.09
C LEU A 16 -14.63 24.07 -0.82
N SER A 17 -15.64 24.62 -0.13
CA SER A 17 -15.47 25.38 1.11
C SER A 17 -15.24 24.50 2.34
N LYS A 18 -15.31 23.18 2.20
CA LYS A 18 -14.98 22.25 3.29
C LYS A 18 -13.49 22.37 3.64
N PRO A 19 -13.13 22.32 4.94
CA PRO A 19 -11.73 22.31 5.34
C PRO A 19 -11.09 20.98 4.95
N PHE A 20 -9.99 21.04 4.20
CA PHE A 20 -9.15 19.89 3.87
C PHE A 20 -7.75 20.09 4.46
N ASP A 21 -7.19 19.02 5.01
CA ASP A 21 -5.83 19.01 5.53
C ASP A 21 -4.80 18.84 4.42
N VAL A 22 -5.16 18.11 3.35
CA VAL A 22 -4.29 17.83 2.21
C VAL A 22 -5.12 17.85 0.92
N VAL A 23 -4.61 18.55 -0.10
CA VAL A 23 -5.15 18.50 -1.47
C VAL A 23 -4.18 17.78 -2.38
N ILE A 24 -4.63 16.72 -3.04
CA ILE A 24 -3.86 15.94 -4.01
C ILE A 24 -4.41 16.23 -5.41
N ILE A 25 -3.54 16.64 -6.33
CA ILE A 25 -3.89 16.98 -7.71
C ILE A 25 -3.45 15.84 -8.63
N GLY A 26 -4.42 15.11 -9.21
CA GLY A 26 -4.21 14.00 -10.11
C GLY A 26 -4.49 12.65 -9.46
N GLY A 27 -5.52 11.95 -9.92
CA GLY A 27 -5.94 10.61 -9.49
C GLY A 27 -5.22 9.48 -10.22
N GLY A 28 -3.95 9.67 -10.57
CA GLY A 28 -3.09 8.65 -11.20
C GLY A 28 -2.48 7.66 -10.21
N ALA A 29 -1.47 6.90 -10.65
CA ALA A 29 -0.75 5.94 -9.80
C ALA A 29 -0.22 6.57 -8.50
N ALA A 30 0.39 7.76 -8.58
CA ALA A 30 0.90 8.47 -7.41
C ALA A 30 -0.24 8.96 -6.49
N GLY A 31 -1.23 9.67 -7.04
CA GLY A 31 -2.31 10.26 -6.25
C GLY A 31 -3.18 9.24 -5.53
N LEU A 32 -3.56 8.15 -6.21
CA LEU A 32 -4.34 7.08 -5.56
C LEU A 32 -3.52 6.31 -4.53
N THR A 33 -2.20 6.25 -4.68
CA THR A 33 -1.31 5.69 -3.65
C THR A 33 -1.23 6.59 -2.43
N LEU A 34 -1.08 7.91 -2.62
CA LEU A 34 -1.13 8.89 -1.54
C LEU A 34 -2.44 8.79 -0.75
N VAL A 35 -3.58 8.72 -1.43
CA VAL A 35 -4.89 8.58 -0.75
C VAL A 35 -4.95 7.30 0.07
N ARG A 36 -4.49 6.16 -0.45
CA ARG A 36 -4.47 4.88 0.28
C ARG A 36 -3.60 4.94 1.55
N GLU A 37 -2.50 5.68 1.51
CA GLU A 37 -1.59 5.84 2.65
C GLU A 37 -2.04 6.88 3.67
N LEU A 38 -2.79 7.91 3.24
CA LEU A 38 -3.26 8.98 4.11
C LEU A 38 -4.65 8.73 4.69
N ALA A 39 -5.51 7.99 3.98
CA ALA A 39 -6.88 7.71 4.41
C ALA A 39 -6.92 6.92 5.73
N GLY A 40 -7.92 7.22 6.58
CA GLY A 40 -8.07 6.56 7.88
C GLY A 40 -7.12 7.07 8.99
N HIS A 41 -6.27 8.05 8.69
CA HIS A 41 -5.42 8.75 9.67
C HIS A 41 -6.07 10.02 10.25
N ASN A 42 -7.39 10.17 10.07
CA ASN A 42 -8.18 11.33 10.47
C ASN A 42 -7.74 12.65 9.79
N LEU A 43 -7.30 12.51 8.54
CA LEU A 43 -7.00 13.60 7.64
C LEU A 43 -8.16 13.77 6.67
N LYS A 44 -8.64 15.00 6.49
CA LYS A 44 -9.62 15.37 5.47
C LYS A 44 -8.88 15.58 4.17
N ILE A 45 -9.05 14.69 3.22
CA ILE A 45 -8.29 14.66 1.97
C ILE A 45 -9.20 15.04 0.80
N ALA A 46 -8.76 16.00 -0.01
CA ALA A 46 -9.34 16.26 -1.32
C ALA A 46 -8.46 15.67 -2.42
N LEU A 47 -9.02 14.82 -3.27
CA LEU A 47 -8.37 14.37 -4.51
C LEU A 47 -9.06 15.05 -5.69
N LEU A 48 -8.30 15.78 -6.50
CA LEU A 48 -8.78 16.40 -7.74
C LEU A 48 -8.38 15.53 -8.93
N GLU A 49 -9.36 15.05 -9.69
CA GLU A 49 -9.14 14.33 -10.94
C GLU A 49 -9.84 15.09 -12.08
N SER A 50 -9.06 15.46 -13.11
CA SER A 50 -9.57 16.17 -14.28
C SER A 50 -10.50 15.28 -15.12
N GLY A 51 -10.31 13.97 -15.05
CA GLY A 51 -11.16 12.96 -15.66
C GLY A 51 -12.38 12.53 -14.87
N ASP A 52 -13.15 11.64 -15.49
CA ASP A 52 -14.24 10.91 -14.84
C ASP A 52 -13.78 9.49 -14.42
N ARG A 53 -14.71 8.62 -14.06
CA ARG A 53 -14.47 7.18 -13.80
C ARG A 53 -14.13 6.39 -15.07
N GLU A 54 -14.56 6.90 -16.22
CA GLU A 54 -14.30 6.33 -17.54
C GLU A 54 -13.74 7.42 -18.47
N GLU A 55 -12.95 7.01 -19.47
CA GLU A 55 -12.39 7.91 -20.48
C GLU A 55 -13.48 8.45 -21.42
N THR A 56 -13.43 9.75 -21.72
CA THR A 56 -14.31 10.37 -22.73
C THR A 56 -13.50 11.23 -23.71
N PRO A 57 -13.85 11.27 -25.00
CA PRO A 57 -13.11 12.04 -26.01
C PRO A 57 -13.00 13.54 -25.71
N GLU A 58 -14.01 14.10 -25.05
CA GLU A 58 -14.09 15.52 -24.72
C GLU A 58 -13.09 15.88 -23.62
N ILE A 59 -12.96 15.06 -22.58
CA ILE A 59 -11.99 15.25 -21.50
C ILE A 59 -10.57 14.95 -22.00
N GLU A 60 -10.40 13.86 -22.75
CA GLU A 60 -9.10 13.48 -23.34
C GLU A 60 -8.52 14.57 -24.25
N ALA A 61 -9.35 15.45 -24.82
CA ALA A 61 -8.88 16.61 -25.56
C ALA A 61 -7.98 17.56 -24.72
N LEU A 62 -8.10 17.57 -23.39
CA LEU A 62 -7.21 18.36 -22.50
C LEU A 62 -5.79 17.78 -22.41
N ASN A 63 -5.52 16.62 -23.00
CA ASN A 63 -4.17 16.09 -23.17
C ASN A 63 -3.47 16.64 -24.42
N GLU A 64 -4.04 17.63 -25.11
CA GLU A 64 -3.37 18.28 -26.24
C GLU A 64 -2.02 18.89 -25.82
N VAL A 65 -1.00 18.66 -26.65
CA VAL A 65 0.33 19.26 -26.53
C VAL A 65 0.72 19.87 -27.88
N GLU A 66 1.43 20.99 -27.83
CA GLU A 66 2.24 21.42 -28.96
C GLU A 66 3.61 20.74 -28.90
N VAL A 67 4.18 20.43 -30.05
CA VAL A 67 5.50 19.77 -30.16
C VAL A 67 6.37 20.50 -31.17
N ASN A 68 7.68 20.34 -31.04
CA ASN A 68 8.67 20.81 -32.01
C ASN A 68 9.69 19.70 -32.33
N GLY A 69 10.60 19.98 -33.27
CA GLY A 69 11.75 19.14 -33.52
C GLY A 69 11.41 17.74 -34.07
N SER A 70 12.11 16.71 -33.59
CA SER A 70 11.99 15.33 -34.09
C SER A 70 10.60 14.71 -33.90
N LEU A 71 9.77 15.26 -33.00
CA LEU A 71 8.38 14.84 -32.82
C LEU A 71 7.48 15.21 -34.01
N LEU A 72 7.92 16.08 -34.92
CA LEU A 72 7.20 16.38 -36.16
C LEU A 72 7.49 15.36 -37.28
N ASN A 73 8.42 14.42 -37.07
CA ASN A 73 8.79 13.42 -38.06
C ASN A 73 7.71 12.32 -38.21
N ASP A 74 7.24 12.11 -39.43
CA ASP A 74 6.17 11.14 -39.73
C ASP A 74 6.54 9.69 -39.39
N ALA A 75 7.82 9.30 -39.55
CA ALA A 75 8.26 7.95 -39.22
C ALA A 75 8.25 7.70 -37.71
N VAL A 76 8.62 8.71 -36.91
CA VAL A 76 8.51 8.65 -35.44
C VAL A 76 7.05 8.54 -35.03
N GLN A 77 6.16 9.37 -35.58
CA GLN A 77 4.73 9.31 -35.25
C GLN A 77 4.08 7.99 -35.69
N GLU A 78 4.50 7.43 -36.82
CA GLU A 78 4.04 6.11 -37.28
C GLU A 78 4.52 4.97 -36.36
N ALA A 79 5.77 5.02 -35.90
CA ALA A 79 6.28 4.05 -34.92
C ALA A 79 5.48 4.12 -33.61
N ARG A 80 5.16 5.33 -33.13
CA ARG A 80 4.31 5.54 -31.96
C ARG A 80 2.90 4.99 -32.14
N ARG A 81 2.24 5.24 -33.28
CA ARG A 81 0.91 4.68 -33.59
C ARG A 81 0.92 3.15 -33.52
N LYS A 82 1.86 2.51 -34.22
CA LYS A 82 2.02 1.04 -34.21
C LYS A 82 2.23 0.47 -32.81
N GLN A 83 2.96 1.18 -31.95
CA GLN A 83 3.22 0.75 -30.58
C GLN A 83 1.98 0.89 -29.67
N ASN A 84 1.18 1.95 -29.86
CA ASN A 84 0.24 2.42 -28.83
C ASN A 84 -1.25 2.25 -29.19
N ASP A 85 -1.62 2.21 -30.48
CA ASP A 85 -3.03 2.17 -30.94
C ASP A 85 -3.83 1.00 -30.35
N VAL A 86 -3.17 -0.13 -30.08
CA VAL A 86 -3.80 -1.36 -29.57
C VAL A 86 -4.09 -1.34 -28.07
N GLN A 87 -3.51 -0.40 -27.31
CA GLN A 87 -3.62 -0.37 -25.84
C GLN A 87 -4.65 0.63 -25.31
N MET A 88 -5.03 1.62 -26.12
CA MET A 88 -5.81 2.78 -25.68
C MET A 88 -7.24 2.74 -26.20
N LYS A 89 -8.22 3.12 -25.37
CA LYS A 89 -9.62 3.26 -25.79
C LYS A 89 -9.89 4.57 -26.53
N VAL A 90 -9.33 5.69 -26.04
CA VAL A 90 -9.70 7.06 -26.49
C VAL A 90 -8.46 7.93 -26.78
N TRP A 91 -7.38 7.34 -27.30
CA TRP A 91 -6.15 8.06 -27.64
C TRP A 91 -6.14 8.59 -29.07
N SER A 92 -5.39 9.67 -29.30
CA SER A 92 -5.14 10.26 -30.62
C SER A 92 -3.68 10.69 -30.74
N ALA A 93 -2.98 10.13 -31.73
CA ALA A 93 -1.60 10.50 -32.07
C ALA A 93 -1.46 11.98 -32.43
N ASP A 94 -2.49 12.57 -33.04
CA ASP A 94 -2.47 13.96 -33.48
C ASP A 94 -2.54 14.95 -32.32
N ARG A 95 -3.26 14.60 -31.25
CA ARG A 95 -3.41 15.41 -30.03
C ARG A 95 -2.28 15.16 -29.03
N GLN A 96 -1.86 13.91 -28.90
CA GLN A 96 -0.81 13.48 -27.98
C GLN A 96 0.43 13.04 -28.77
N ARG A 97 1.08 14.01 -29.43
CA ARG A 97 2.28 13.79 -30.26
C ARG A 97 3.53 13.39 -29.48
N PHE A 98 3.48 13.40 -28.14
CA PHE A 98 4.51 12.89 -27.25
C PHE A 98 3.90 12.32 -25.96
N GLY A 99 4.42 11.20 -25.48
CA GLY A 99 3.90 10.49 -24.31
C GLY A 99 2.49 9.93 -24.51
N ILE A 100 2.00 9.25 -23.48
CA ILE A 100 0.60 8.77 -23.40
C ILE A 100 0.06 9.12 -22.02
N ARG A 101 -1.03 9.88 -22.01
CA ARG A 101 -1.73 10.30 -20.80
C ARG A 101 -3.20 9.95 -20.95
N CYS A 102 -3.80 9.52 -19.85
CA CYS A 102 -5.24 9.27 -19.75
C CYS A 102 -5.79 10.18 -18.65
N ARG A 103 -6.81 10.97 -18.97
CA ARG A 103 -7.56 11.81 -18.04
C ARG A 103 -8.79 11.04 -17.57
N VAL A 104 -8.54 10.13 -16.64
CA VAL A 104 -9.51 9.26 -16.00
C VAL A 104 -8.98 8.91 -14.61
N LEU A 105 -9.86 8.58 -13.66
CA LEU A 105 -9.42 8.04 -12.39
C LEU A 105 -8.55 6.79 -12.62
N GLY A 106 -7.33 6.79 -12.10
CA GLY A 106 -6.28 5.81 -12.39
C GLY A 106 -5.17 6.33 -13.32
N GLY A 107 -5.40 7.44 -14.03
CA GLY A 107 -4.46 8.03 -14.98
C GLY A 107 -3.98 7.02 -16.04
N SER A 108 -2.72 7.11 -16.46
CA SER A 108 -2.13 6.20 -17.46
C SER A 108 -2.15 4.70 -17.09
N THR A 109 -2.49 4.34 -15.84
CA THR A 109 -2.72 2.93 -15.49
C THR A 109 -4.01 2.36 -16.12
N ALA A 110 -4.88 3.20 -16.67
CA ALA A 110 -6.03 2.77 -17.45
C ALA A 110 -5.62 1.97 -18.71
N ALA A 111 -4.42 2.24 -19.23
CA ALA A 111 -3.94 1.64 -20.49
C ALA A 111 -2.56 0.95 -20.43
N TRP A 112 -1.81 1.09 -19.34
CA TRP A 112 -0.51 0.41 -19.19
C TRP A 112 -0.59 -1.13 -19.30
N ALA A 113 0.55 -1.76 -19.58
CA ALA A 113 0.69 -3.22 -19.66
C ALA A 113 0.87 -3.91 -18.29
N GLY A 114 0.87 -3.17 -17.18
CA GLY A 114 1.13 -3.71 -15.84
C GLY A 114 2.57 -4.15 -15.58
N LYS A 115 3.51 -3.91 -16.51
CA LYS A 115 4.92 -4.34 -16.41
C LYS A 115 5.70 -3.46 -15.42
N VAL A 116 6.44 -4.08 -14.51
CA VAL A 116 7.09 -3.42 -13.37
C VAL A 116 8.47 -4.01 -13.11
N ALA A 117 9.46 -3.17 -12.83
CA ALA A 117 10.75 -3.60 -12.29
C ALA A 117 11.27 -2.57 -11.27
N ALA A 118 12.18 -3.01 -10.39
CA ALA A 118 12.94 -2.12 -9.55
C ALA A 118 14.12 -1.52 -10.32
N PHE A 119 14.56 -0.34 -9.90
CA PHE A 119 15.80 0.28 -10.38
C PHE A 119 17.00 -0.53 -9.91
N ASP A 120 18.07 -0.52 -10.70
CA ASP A 120 19.36 -1.06 -10.30
C ASP A 120 20.14 -0.03 -9.46
N PRO A 121 21.11 -0.45 -8.63
CA PRO A 121 21.93 0.48 -7.85
C PRO A 121 22.59 1.59 -8.69
N VAL A 122 22.94 1.30 -9.95
CA VAL A 122 23.55 2.25 -10.89
C VAL A 122 22.62 3.41 -11.29
N ASP A 123 21.30 3.20 -11.24
CA ASP A 123 20.30 4.23 -11.60
C ASP A 123 20.28 5.38 -10.58
N TYR A 124 20.63 5.10 -9.33
CA TYR A 124 20.75 6.08 -8.24
C TYR A 124 22.10 6.82 -8.25
N ALA A 125 23.14 6.20 -8.81
CA ALA A 125 24.51 6.67 -8.70
C ALA A 125 24.76 7.92 -9.55
N LYS A 126 25.66 8.79 -9.05
CA LYS A 126 26.28 9.82 -9.88
C LYS A 126 27.30 9.15 -10.81
N ARG A 127 27.09 9.28 -12.12
CA ARG A 127 27.92 8.66 -13.17
C ARG A 127 28.67 9.73 -13.93
N GLY A 128 30.01 9.60 -13.97
CA GLY A 128 30.88 10.61 -14.60
C GLY A 128 30.68 10.78 -16.11
N TRP A 129 30.06 9.81 -16.78
CA TRP A 129 29.76 9.84 -18.21
C TRP A 129 28.31 10.21 -18.54
N ILE A 130 27.43 10.32 -17.54
CA ILE A 130 26.04 10.78 -17.71
C ILE A 130 25.89 12.11 -16.97
N ALA A 131 25.90 13.20 -17.72
CA ALA A 131 25.73 14.54 -17.18
C ALA A 131 24.42 14.65 -16.39
N ASN A 132 24.45 15.45 -15.31
CA ASN A 132 23.32 15.68 -14.41
C ASN A 132 22.68 14.40 -13.82
N SER A 133 23.42 13.29 -13.75
CA SER A 133 23.01 12.08 -13.03
C SER A 133 23.28 12.18 -11.52
N GLY A 134 22.64 11.28 -10.76
CA GLY A 134 22.79 11.17 -9.32
C GLY A 134 21.49 11.52 -8.60
N TRP A 135 20.97 10.56 -7.85
CA TRP A 135 19.83 10.76 -6.98
C TRP A 135 20.31 11.28 -5.62
N PRO A 136 19.55 12.19 -4.97
CA PRO A 136 19.87 12.64 -3.61
C PRO A 136 19.44 11.64 -2.53
N VAL A 137 18.85 10.51 -2.93
CA VAL A 137 18.43 9.40 -2.06
C VAL A 137 18.82 8.07 -2.70
N GLY A 138 19.27 7.11 -1.90
CA GLY A 138 19.76 5.83 -2.38
C GLY A 138 18.73 4.70 -2.32
N ASP A 139 19.12 3.52 -2.84
CA ASP A 139 18.31 2.31 -2.77
C ASP A 139 17.94 1.93 -1.32
N ALA A 140 18.87 2.05 -0.38
CA ALA A 140 18.63 1.73 1.03
C ALA A 140 17.54 2.62 1.65
N ASP A 141 17.52 3.92 1.31
CA ASP A 141 16.50 4.87 1.79
C ASP A 141 15.12 4.55 1.23
N LEU A 142 15.06 4.05 -0.01
CA LEU A 142 13.82 3.78 -0.72
C LEU A 142 13.31 2.33 -0.57
N ARG A 143 14.17 1.39 -0.15
CA ARG A 143 13.86 -0.05 -0.06
C ARG A 143 12.57 -0.35 0.72
N PRO A 144 12.32 0.22 1.92
CA PRO A 144 11.10 -0.08 2.66
C PRO A 144 9.82 0.37 1.92
N PHE A 145 9.91 1.47 1.16
CA PHE A 145 8.80 2.00 0.38
C PHE A 145 8.59 1.23 -0.91
N LEU A 146 9.67 0.74 -1.55
CA LEU A 146 9.60 -0.17 -2.70
C LEU A 146 8.91 -1.48 -2.33
N GLU A 147 9.22 -2.04 -1.16
CA GLU A 147 8.57 -3.25 -0.68
C GLU A 147 7.09 -3.04 -0.34
N ARG A 148 6.72 -1.88 0.23
CA ARG A 148 5.31 -1.50 0.41
C ARG A 148 4.59 -1.37 -0.92
N ALA A 149 5.17 -0.65 -1.88
CA ALA A 149 4.62 -0.49 -3.22
C ALA A 149 4.45 -1.84 -3.94
N ALA A 150 5.43 -2.74 -3.83
CA ALA A 150 5.36 -4.09 -4.39
C ALA A 150 4.17 -4.90 -3.83
N ARG A 151 3.86 -4.76 -2.53
CA ARG A 151 2.65 -5.36 -1.94
C ARG A 151 1.37 -4.76 -2.51
N TYR A 152 1.33 -3.43 -2.75
CA TYR A 152 0.16 -2.84 -3.39
C TYR A 152 -0.07 -3.38 -4.80
N LEU A 153 1.01 -3.60 -5.54
CA LEU A 153 0.99 -4.08 -6.92
C LEU A 153 0.81 -5.60 -7.06
N ASP A 154 0.71 -6.34 -5.95
CA ASP A 154 0.69 -7.83 -5.92
C ASP A 154 1.91 -8.47 -6.62
N LEU A 155 3.10 -7.88 -6.41
CA LEU A 155 4.36 -8.40 -6.95
C LEU A 155 4.96 -9.48 -6.04
N GLY A 156 5.80 -10.33 -6.64
CA GLY A 156 6.67 -11.23 -5.90
C GLY A 156 7.87 -10.49 -5.32
N PRO A 157 8.80 -11.22 -4.67
CA PRO A 157 10.07 -10.66 -4.21
C PRO A 157 10.78 -9.87 -5.31
N LEU A 158 11.29 -8.69 -4.97
CA LEU A 158 12.02 -7.79 -5.89
C LEU A 158 13.46 -8.29 -6.13
N LEU A 159 13.59 -9.53 -6.62
CA LEU A 159 14.86 -10.20 -6.88
C LEU A 159 15.25 -10.08 -8.36
N GLN A 160 16.55 -10.02 -8.63
CA GLN A 160 17.13 -9.99 -9.97
C GLN A 160 18.26 -11.03 -10.11
N GLY A 161 18.60 -11.38 -11.35
CA GLY A 161 19.74 -12.25 -11.69
C GLY A 161 19.79 -13.56 -10.89
N SER A 162 20.99 -13.92 -10.44
CA SER A 162 21.26 -15.18 -9.71
C SER A 162 20.41 -15.36 -8.45
N ALA A 163 20.04 -14.28 -7.75
CA ALA A 163 19.19 -14.34 -6.57
C ALA A 163 17.77 -14.84 -6.90
N LEU A 164 17.21 -14.41 -8.04
CA LEU A 164 15.91 -14.88 -8.50
C LEU A 164 15.98 -16.35 -8.94
N TRP A 165 17.00 -16.75 -9.70
CA TRP A 165 17.22 -18.14 -10.10
C TRP A 165 17.28 -19.08 -8.89
N LYS A 166 18.05 -18.71 -7.86
CA LYS A 166 18.12 -19.42 -6.59
C LYS A 166 16.76 -19.50 -5.90
N ALA A 167 16.00 -18.40 -5.86
CA ALA A 167 14.67 -18.39 -5.27
C ALA A 167 13.67 -19.31 -6.01
N MET A 168 13.83 -19.47 -7.32
CA MET A 168 13.05 -20.41 -8.13
C MET A 168 13.49 -21.88 -7.99
N GLY A 169 14.59 -22.16 -7.27
CA GLY A 169 15.18 -23.50 -7.20
C GLY A 169 15.74 -23.98 -8.55
N ARG A 170 16.12 -23.04 -9.43
CA ARG A 170 16.64 -23.31 -10.78
C ARG A 170 18.07 -22.81 -10.92
N ARG A 171 18.84 -23.45 -11.78
CA ARG A 171 20.11 -22.89 -12.25
C ARG A 171 19.82 -21.92 -13.39
N GLU A 172 20.58 -20.84 -13.44
CA GLU A 172 20.56 -19.94 -14.59
C GLU A 172 21.00 -20.70 -15.85
N PRO A 173 20.32 -20.54 -17.00
CA PRO A 173 20.73 -21.15 -18.26
C PRO A 173 22.17 -20.78 -18.61
N PRO A 174 23.02 -21.72 -19.05
CA PRO A 174 24.41 -21.44 -19.39
C PRO A 174 24.55 -20.29 -20.38
N GLU A 175 23.67 -20.21 -21.38
CA GLU A 175 23.69 -19.15 -22.40
C GLU A 175 23.45 -17.73 -21.83
N LEU A 176 22.71 -17.63 -20.72
CA LEU A 176 22.52 -16.36 -20.02
C LEU A 176 23.63 -16.12 -18.98
N ALA A 177 24.09 -17.17 -18.31
CA ALA A 177 25.14 -17.11 -17.29
C ALA A 177 26.52 -16.76 -17.85
N THR A 178 26.77 -17.05 -19.14
CA THR A 178 28.05 -16.77 -19.82
C THR A 178 28.04 -15.48 -20.63
N LEU A 179 26.99 -14.66 -20.53
CA LEU A 179 27.03 -13.32 -21.09
C LEU A 179 28.11 -12.51 -20.37
N GLY A 180 28.98 -11.85 -21.13
CA GLY A 180 30.14 -11.15 -20.57
C GLY A 180 29.84 -9.69 -20.26
N ARG A 181 29.11 -9.02 -21.17
CA ARG A 181 28.79 -7.59 -21.09
C ARG A 181 27.36 -7.35 -20.62
N PHE A 182 26.51 -8.38 -20.67
CA PHE A 182 25.10 -8.33 -20.30
C PHE A 182 24.79 -9.28 -19.15
N ARG A 183 23.67 -9.04 -18.48
CA ARG A 183 23.11 -9.92 -17.44
C ARG A 183 21.63 -10.16 -17.70
N SER A 184 21.10 -11.26 -17.17
CA SER A 184 19.65 -11.45 -17.13
C SER A 184 18.97 -10.36 -16.29
N PHE A 185 17.87 -9.83 -16.81
CA PHE A 185 17.04 -8.83 -16.12
C PHE A 185 15.58 -9.24 -16.19
N PHE A 186 14.85 -9.07 -15.08
CA PHE A 186 13.48 -9.54 -14.95
C PHE A 186 12.50 -8.41 -14.64
N TRP A 187 11.40 -8.41 -15.38
CA TRP A 187 10.22 -7.60 -15.08
C TRP A 187 9.10 -8.46 -14.53
N GLN A 188 8.31 -7.90 -13.63
CA GLN A 188 7.11 -8.50 -13.07
C GLN A 188 5.86 -7.82 -13.61
N PHE A 189 4.68 -8.35 -13.25
CA PHE A 189 3.40 -7.83 -13.71
C PHE A 189 2.48 -7.58 -12.52
N ALA A 190 1.95 -6.36 -12.43
CA ALA A 190 0.97 -5.97 -11.44
C ALA A 190 -0.39 -6.56 -11.75
N ARG A 191 -1.03 -7.19 -10.77
CA ARG A 191 -2.31 -7.90 -10.94
C ARG A 191 -3.41 -7.25 -10.13
N SER A 192 -4.61 -7.12 -10.71
CA SER A 192 -5.75 -6.59 -9.97
C SER A 192 -6.12 -7.54 -8.84
N ARG A 193 -6.45 -6.97 -7.67
CA ARG A 193 -6.94 -7.73 -6.52
C ARG A 193 -8.42 -8.07 -6.63
N HIS A 194 -9.14 -7.34 -7.46
CA HIS A 194 -10.59 -7.45 -7.63
C HIS A 194 -10.93 -8.24 -8.90
N ALA A 195 -10.22 -8.00 -9.99
CA ALA A 195 -10.31 -8.69 -11.28
C ALA A 195 -9.09 -9.61 -11.50
N LEU A 196 -9.09 -10.78 -10.86
CA LEU A 196 -7.93 -11.70 -10.78
C LEU A 196 -7.34 -12.19 -12.11
N THR A 197 -8.02 -11.95 -13.24
CA THR A 197 -7.54 -12.30 -14.59
C THR A 197 -7.00 -11.11 -15.38
N ASP A 198 -7.00 -9.91 -14.80
CA ASP A 198 -6.60 -8.67 -15.47
C ASP A 198 -5.39 -8.03 -14.77
N VAL A 199 -4.68 -7.18 -15.51
CA VAL A 199 -3.66 -6.30 -14.94
C VAL A 199 -4.30 -5.31 -13.98
N MET A 200 -3.52 -4.83 -13.01
CA MET A 200 -4.04 -3.85 -12.06
C MET A 200 -4.42 -2.55 -12.78
N ARG A 201 -5.68 -2.13 -12.69
CA ARG A 201 -6.17 -0.82 -13.13
C ARG A 201 -6.48 0.00 -11.89
N PHE A 202 -5.69 1.04 -11.61
CA PHE A 202 -5.73 1.68 -10.29
C PHE A 202 -7.08 2.32 -9.99
N GLY A 203 -7.72 2.95 -10.99
CA GLY A 203 -9.04 3.55 -10.83
C GLY A 203 -10.12 2.52 -10.50
N ALA A 204 -10.15 1.40 -11.21
CA ALA A 204 -11.11 0.33 -10.96
C ALA A 204 -10.91 -0.33 -9.58
N ASP A 205 -9.66 -0.61 -9.21
CA ASP A 205 -9.33 -1.15 -7.88
C ASP A 205 -9.69 -0.13 -6.77
N PHE A 206 -9.41 1.17 -6.98
CA PHE A 206 -9.74 2.23 -6.02
C PHE A 206 -11.25 2.41 -5.84
N LEU A 207 -12.03 2.36 -6.92
CA LEU A 207 -13.51 2.43 -6.86
C LEU A 207 -14.13 1.23 -6.11
N ALA A 208 -13.41 0.12 -6.00
CA ALA A 208 -13.83 -1.06 -5.23
C ALA A 208 -13.45 -0.98 -3.74
N GLU A 209 -12.71 0.05 -3.33
CA GLU A 209 -12.27 0.33 -1.97
C GLU A 209 -13.08 1.47 -1.34
N ASP A 210 -13.20 1.48 -0.01
CA ASP A 210 -13.76 2.61 0.74
C ASP A 210 -12.65 3.29 1.55
N HIS A 211 -12.55 4.61 1.41
CA HIS A 211 -11.53 5.43 2.05
C HIS A 211 -12.20 6.46 2.95
N ARG A 212 -11.90 6.40 4.25
CA ARG A 212 -12.48 7.30 5.24
C ARG A 212 -11.90 8.72 5.10
N ASP A 213 -12.77 9.72 5.21
CA ASP A 213 -12.41 11.15 5.21
C ASP A 213 -11.78 11.65 3.90
N VAL A 214 -12.10 10.97 2.79
CA VAL A 214 -11.66 11.32 1.44
C VAL A 214 -12.83 11.88 0.61
N THR A 215 -12.61 13.01 -0.04
CA THR A 215 -13.49 13.55 -1.09
C THR A 215 -12.75 13.55 -2.43
N VAL A 216 -13.28 12.84 -3.41
CA VAL A 216 -12.77 12.79 -4.79
C VAL A 216 -13.63 13.69 -5.66
N PHE A 217 -13.04 14.75 -6.19
CA PHE A 217 -13.65 15.63 -7.18
C PHE A 217 -13.29 15.12 -8.57
N LEU A 218 -14.27 14.52 -9.25
CA LEU A 218 -14.16 14.10 -10.64
C LEU A 218 -14.51 15.27 -11.56
N LYS A 219 -13.95 15.26 -12.77
CA LYS A 219 -14.08 16.35 -13.75
C LYS A 219 -13.66 17.69 -13.17
N ALA A 220 -12.66 17.70 -12.28
CA ALA A 220 -12.11 18.87 -11.61
C ALA A 220 -10.66 19.11 -12.04
N THR A 221 -10.44 20.12 -12.88
CA THR A 221 -9.12 20.52 -13.37
C THR A 221 -8.53 21.59 -12.46
N ALA A 222 -7.37 21.31 -11.87
CA ALA A 222 -6.60 22.34 -11.17
C ALA A 222 -6.02 23.33 -12.20
N ALA A 223 -6.36 24.61 -12.05
CA ALA A 223 -5.92 25.67 -12.93
C ALA A 223 -4.69 26.42 -12.42
N ARG A 224 -4.59 26.57 -11.09
CA ARG A 224 -3.51 27.33 -10.45
C ARG A 224 -3.32 26.90 -8.99
N VAL A 225 -2.07 26.79 -8.57
CA VAL A 225 -1.67 26.71 -7.16
C VAL A 225 -1.48 28.13 -6.62
N ARG A 226 -2.07 28.43 -5.47
CA ARG A 226 -1.93 29.74 -4.82
C ARG A 226 -0.79 29.70 -3.83
N VAL A 227 0.16 30.61 -3.98
CA VAL A 227 1.28 30.81 -3.06
C VAL A 227 1.26 32.24 -2.54
N ASP A 228 1.41 32.39 -1.23
CA ASP A 228 1.55 33.68 -0.55
C ASP A 228 2.65 33.59 0.50
N GLY A 229 3.52 34.60 0.58
CA GLY A 229 4.65 34.64 1.51
C GLY A 229 5.57 33.40 1.49
N GLY A 230 5.72 32.74 0.33
CA GLY A 230 6.51 31.50 0.20
C GLY A 230 5.83 30.26 0.79
N SER A 231 4.51 30.27 0.99
CA SER A 231 3.72 29.13 1.45
C SER A 231 2.50 28.91 0.57
N VAL A 232 2.13 27.65 0.35
CA VAL A 232 0.89 27.34 -0.37
C VAL A 232 -0.33 27.71 0.47
N THR A 233 -1.36 28.28 -0.16
CA THR A 233 -2.61 28.68 0.50
C THR A 233 -3.86 28.04 -0.11
N GLY A 234 -3.76 27.47 -1.32
CA GLY A 234 -4.86 26.75 -1.92
C GLY A 234 -4.68 26.42 -3.39
N VAL A 235 -5.75 25.92 -4.01
CA VAL A 235 -5.80 25.51 -5.42
C VAL A 235 -7.06 26.05 -6.08
N ASP A 236 -6.91 26.73 -7.21
CA ASP A 236 -8.01 27.12 -8.08
C ASP A 236 -8.42 25.94 -8.98
N VAL A 237 -9.73 25.66 -9.03
CA VAL A 237 -10.30 24.48 -9.70
C VAL A 237 -11.38 24.91 -10.69
N LEU A 238 -11.38 24.27 -11.86
CA LEU A 238 -12.34 24.48 -12.96
C LEU A 238 -13.02 23.16 -13.32
N SER A 239 -14.30 23.21 -13.72
CA SER A 239 -14.96 22.03 -14.30
C SER A 239 -14.34 21.65 -15.64
N SER A 240 -14.15 20.36 -15.85
CA SER A 240 -13.26 19.85 -16.90
C SER A 240 -13.93 19.70 -18.24
N LEU A 241 -15.22 19.97 -18.41
CA LEU A 241 -15.88 20.06 -19.73
C LEU A 241 -16.17 21.52 -20.10
N THR A 242 -16.98 22.21 -19.28
CA THR A 242 -17.43 23.58 -19.61
C THR A 242 -16.52 24.68 -19.10
N GLY A 243 -15.71 24.42 -18.06
CA GLY A 243 -15.02 25.47 -17.30
C GLY A 243 -15.98 26.46 -16.61
N GLY A 244 -17.27 26.13 -16.56
CA GLY A 244 -18.34 26.97 -16.01
C GLY A 244 -18.34 26.98 -14.48
N ASN A 245 -18.11 25.84 -13.84
CA ASN A 245 -17.95 25.79 -12.38
C ASN A 245 -16.50 26.11 -12.02
N ARG A 246 -16.32 27.07 -11.11
CA ARG A 246 -15.02 27.56 -10.67
C ARG A 246 -15.02 27.76 -9.17
N GLY A 247 -13.88 27.53 -8.53
CA GLY A 247 -13.71 27.85 -7.11
C GLY A 247 -12.31 27.60 -6.62
N THR A 248 -12.11 27.81 -5.33
CA THR A 248 -10.81 27.62 -4.67
C THR A 248 -10.98 26.66 -3.49
N ILE A 249 -10.08 25.69 -3.38
CA ILE A 249 -9.90 24.89 -2.17
C ILE A 249 -8.77 25.52 -1.38
N TRP A 250 -9.07 26.06 -0.20
CA TRP A 250 -8.07 26.63 0.69
C TRP A 250 -7.39 25.52 1.50
N CYS A 251 -6.07 25.44 1.44
CA CYS A 251 -5.28 24.41 2.10
C CYS A 251 -3.79 24.80 2.16
N ASN A 252 -3.10 24.38 3.21
CA ASN A 252 -1.68 24.65 3.42
C ASN A 252 -0.76 23.46 3.05
N GLN A 253 -1.34 22.41 2.47
CA GLN A 253 -0.65 21.20 2.02
C GLN A 253 -1.22 20.75 0.68
N VAL A 254 -0.45 20.95 -0.38
CA VAL A 254 -0.84 20.63 -1.76
C VAL A 254 0.19 19.72 -2.38
N ILE A 255 -0.27 18.61 -2.97
CA ILE A 255 0.59 17.61 -3.60
C ILE A 255 0.22 17.48 -5.08
N LEU A 256 1.19 17.76 -5.96
CA LEU A 256 1.07 17.65 -7.41
C LEU A 256 1.44 16.23 -7.84
N ALA A 257 0.44 15.47 -8.29
CA ALA A 257 0.53 14.09 -8.75
C ALA A 257 -0.07 13.91 -10.17
N ALA A 258 -0.02 14.97 -10.99
CA ALA A 258 -0.65 15.07 -12.30
C ALA A 258 0.22 14.51 -13.45
N GLY A 259 1.38 13.93 -13.13
CA GLY A 259 2.32 13.38 -14.11
C GLY A 259 3.28 14.43 -14.69
N THR A 260 4.19 13.97 -15.54
CA THR A 260 5.37 14.74 -15.96
C THR A 260 5.04 16.06 -16.66
N ILE A 261 4.15 16.04 -17.63
CA ILE A 261 3.82 17.25 -18.39
C ILE A 261 2.95 18.20 -17.55
N GLU A 262 1.90 17.70 -16.89
CA GLU A 262 0.95 18.56 -16.18
C GLU A 262 1.50 19.10 -14.86
N ASN A 263 2.38 18.38 -14.15
CA ASN A 263 3.06 18.94 -12.96
C ASN A 263 3.88 20.18 -13.34
N ALA A 264 4.67 20.09 -14.41
CA ALA A 264 5.46 21.23 -14.88
C ALA A 264 4.57 22.36 -15.41
N ARG A 265 3.55 22.02 -16.22
CA ARG A 265 2.59 22.99 -16.75
C ARG A 265 1.89 23.75 -15.62
N LEU A 266 1.41 23.06 -14.59
CA LEU A 266 0.70 23.66 -13.48
C LEU A 266 1.59 24.60 -12.67
N LEU A 267 2.85 24.23 -12.42
CA LEU A 267 3.82 25.12 -11.77
C LEU A 267 4.09 26.37 -12.63
N LEU A 268 4.32 26.21 -13.94
CA LEU A 268 4.54 27.36 -14.86
C LEU A 268 3.30 28.28 -15.00
N LEU A 269 2.10 27.77 -14.72
CA LEU A 269 0.85 28.52 -14.68
C LEU A 269 0.59 29.21 -13.32
N SER A 270 1.41 28.94 -12.31
CA SER A 270 1.14 29.31 -10.91
C SER A 270 2.23 30.24 -10.36
N PRO A 271 2.08 31.57 -10.49
CA PRO A 271 3.08 32.53 -10.01
C PRO A 271 3.47 32.32 -8.55
N GLY A 272 4.77 32.29 -8.29
CA GLY A 272 5.36 32.04 -6.98
C GLY A 272 5.46 30.55 -6.60
N ALA A 273 4.96 29.64 -7.44
CA ALA A 273 5.16 28.20 -7.25
C ALA A 273 6.33 27.66 -8.09
N GLU A 274 6.74 28.39 -9.12
CA GLU A 274 7.79 28.05 -10.07
C GLU A 274 9.19 28.36 -9.51
N HIS A 275 9.80 27.40 -8.83
CA HIS A 275 11.18 27.49 -8.35
C HIS A 275 12.11 26.49 -9.03
N GLY A 276 13.32 26.94 -9.34
CA GLY A 276 14.33 26.12 -10.04
C GLY A 276 14.01 25.90 -11.53
N PRO A 277 14.59 24.88 -12.16
CA PRO A 277 14.50 24.65 -13.60
C PRO A 277 13.21 23.92 -14.01
N VAL A 278 12.04 24.45 -13.63
CA VAL A 278 10.73 23.86 -13.94
C VAL A 278 10.59 23.62 -15.45
N GLY A 279 10.19 22.40 -15.81
CA GLY A 279 9.97 21.97 -17.17
C GLY A 279 11.22 21.43 -17.88
N ARG A 280 12.45 21.72 -17.43
CA ARG A 280 13.69 21.22 -18.07
C ARG A 280 13.99 19.76 -17.71
N TYR A 281 14.95 19.17 -18.42
CA TYR A 281 15.41 17.78 -18.19
C TYR A 281 14.34 16.72 -18.45
N LEU A 282 13.42 17.01 -19.37
CA LEU A 282 12.42 16.05 -19.80
C LEU A 282 13.14 14.83 -20.39
N THR A 283 12.79 13.65 -19.87
CA THR A 283 13.27 12.37 -20.35
C THR A 283 12.08 11.46 -20.67
N ASP A 284 12.30 10.43 -21.49
CA ASP A 284 11.46 9.24 -21.58
C ASP A 284 12.41 8.01 -21.58
N HIS A 285 11.91 6.82 -21.92
CA HIS A 285 12.74 5.72 -22.38
C HIS A 285 12.70 5.64 -23.91
N PRO A 286 13.75 6.11 -24.59
CA PRO A 286 13.91 5.95 -26.01
C PRO A 286 13.96 4.45 -26.37
N SER A 287 13.13 4.05 -27.33
CA SER A 287 12.99 2.66 -27.76
C SER A 287 13.12 2.53 -29.26
N VAL A 288 13.67 1.39 -29.68
CA VAL A 288 13.81 1.01 -31.08
C VAL A 288 13.71 -0.51 -31.21
N ARG A 289 13.07 -0.98 -32.28
CA ARG A 289 13.03 -2.41 -32.60
C ARG A 289 14.40 -2.84 -33.10
N LEU A 290 15.09 -3.66 -32.33
CA LEU A 290 16.43 -4.17 -32.67
C LEU A 290 16.37 -5.18 -33.82
N GLY A 291 15.40 -6.09 -33.80
CA GLY A 291 15.38 -7.18 -34.78
C GLY A 291 14.44 -8.33 -34.43
N ASP A 292 14.63 -9.46 -35.11
CA ASP A 292 13.94 -10.72 -34.85
C ASP A 292 14.86 -11.94 -34.95
N PHE A 293 14.48 -13.01 -34.28
CA PHE A 293 15.19 -14.28 -34.36
C PHE A 293 14.75 -15.08 -35.59
N SER A 294 15.73 -15.66 -36.29
CA SER A 294 15.48 -16.55 -37.42
C SER A 294 14.66 -17.79 -37.01
N PRO A 295 13.96 -18.43 -37.97
CA PRO A 295 13.10 -19.58 -37.69
C PRO A 295 13.78 -20.71 -36.90
N ASP A 296 15.07 -20.93 -37.13
CA ASP A 296 15.85 -21.99 -36.48
C ASP A 296 16.17 -21.69 -35.00
N TYR A 297 16.15 -20.42 -34.60
CA TYR A 297 16.56 -19.98 -33.26
C TYR A 297 15.41 -19.39 -32.43
N ARG A 298 14.27 -19.06 -33.04
CA ARG A 298 13.15 -18.39 -32.36
C ARG A 298 12.60 -19.16 -31.16
N GLU A 299 12.54 -20.50 -31.22
CA GLU A 299 12.05 -21.32 -30.10
C GLU A 299 13.01 -21.27 -28.91
N LYS A 300 14.31 -21.36 -29.19
CA LYS A 300 15.36 -21.23 -28.16
C LYS A 300 15.35 -19.85 -27.53
N ALA A 301 15.27 -18.80 -28.36
CA ALA A 301 15.20 -17.41 -27.89
C ALA A 301 13.96 -17.17 -27.02
N ALA A 302 12.79 -17.69 -27.42
CA ALA A 302 11.58 -17.63 -26.61
C ALA A 302 11.77 -18.36 -25.27
N ALA A 303 12.37 -19.55 -25.25
CA ALA A 303 12.59 -20.29 -24.02
C ALA A 303 13.51 -19.54 -23.03
N LEU A 304 14.54 -18.85 -23.53
CA LEU A 304 15.50 -18.11 -22.70
C LEU A 304 14.96 -16.74 -22.25
N LEU A 305 14.43 -15.95 -23.18
CA LEU A 305 13.94 -14.57 -22.97
C LEU A 305 12.43 -14.52 -22.69
N GLY A 306 11.87 -15.63 -22.21
CA GLY A 306 10.46 -15.82 -21.96
C GLY A 306 10.07 -15.48 -20.53
N PHE A 307 9.09 -16.22 -20.01
CA PHE A 307 8.53 -16.00 -18.69
C PHE A 307 8.88 -17.13 -17.71
N TYR A 308 9.19 -16.74 -16.49
CA TYR A 308 9.60 -17.62 -15.40
C TYR A 308 8.66 -17.47 -14.20
N PRO A 309 8.00 -18.55 -13.74
CA PRO A 309 7.13 -18.49 -12.58
C PRO A 309 7.90 -18.74 -11.26
N LEU A 310 7.55 -18.00 -10.22
CA LEU A 310 7.98 -18.24 -8.83
C LEU A 310 6.74 -18.46 -7.96
N GLN A 311 6.67 -19.60 -7.26
CA GLN A 311 5.58 -19.89 -6.32
C GLN A 311 6.00 -19.57 -4.88
N ARG A 312 5.18 -18.79 -4.16
CA ARG A 312 5.29 -18.55 -2.71
C ARG A 312 3.92 -18.41 -2.09
N ASP A 313 3.72 -19.01 -0.91
CA ASP A 313 2.49 -18.85 -0.10
C ASP A 313 1.19 -19.03 -0.90
N TYR A 314 1.15 -20.08 -1.72
CA TYR A 314 0.03 -20.42 -2.62
C TYR A 314 -0.22 -19.42 -3.78
N ARG A 315 0.61 -18.39 -3.94
CA ARG A 315 0.63 -17.45 -5.07
C ARG A 315 1.72 -17.79 -6.08
N VAL A 316 1.44 -17.57 -7.36
CA VAL A 316 2.43 -17.66 -8.45
C VAL A 316 2.72 -16.26 -8.98
N TYR A 317 3.98 -15.87 -9.04
CA TYR A 317 4.45 -14.59 -9.57
C TYR A 317 5.18 -14.82 -10.89
N MET A 318 4.91 -13.97 -11.88
CA MET A 318 5.47 -14.10 -13.23
C MET A 318 6.60 -13.10 -13.45
N TYR A 319 7.75 -13.59 -13.91
CA TYR A 319 8.93 -12.81 -14.24
C TYR A 319 9.24 -12.94 -15.74
N SER A 320 9.12 -11.86 -16.51
CA SER A 320 9.56 -11.78 -17.90
C SER A 320 11.06 -11.51 -17.94
N CYS A 321 11.82 -12.37 -18.59
CA CYS A 321 13.26 -12.24 -18.74
C CYS A 321 13.61 -11.41 -19.98
N GLY A 322 14.59 -10.54 -19.84
CA GLY A 322 15.36 -9.97 -20.92
C GLY A 322 16.81 -9.88 -20.50
N VAL A 323 17.55 -8.97 -21.13
CA VAL A 323 18.97 -8.77 -20.83
C VAL A 323 19.26 -7.28 -20.67
N ALA A 324 20.01 -6.93 -19.63
CA ALA A 324 20.43 -5.55 -19.36
C ALA A 324 21.95 -5.44 -19.45
N LEU A 325 22.43 -4.26 -19.83
CA LEU A 325 23.87 -3.97 -19.84
C LEU A 325 24.40 -4.05 -18.39
N SER A 326 25.52 -4.73 -18.18
CA SER A 326 26.15 -4.80 -16.86
C SER A 326 26.65 -3.41 -16.41
N PRO A 327 26.67 -3.11 -15.10
CA PRO A 327 27.24 -1.85 -14.60
C PRO A 327 28.70 -1.62 -15.05
N GLU A 328 29.48 -2.69 -15.15
CA GLU A 328 30.87 -2.66 -15.62
C GLU A 328 30.92 -2.24 -17.09
N ALA A 329 30.13 -2.89 -17.96
CA ALA A 329 30.05 -2.52 -19.37
C ALA A 329 29.50 -1.10 -19.58
N GLN A 330 28.55 -0.65 -18.76
CA GLN A 330 28.07 0.75 -18.81
C GLN A 330 29.23 1.73 -18.59
N SER A 331 30.09 1.47 -17.61
CA SER A 331 31.27 2.30 -17.32
C SER A 331 32.32 2.21 -18.43
N ASP A 332 32.69 1.00 -18.85
CA ASP A 332 33.76 0.76 -19.83
C ASP A 332 33.43 1.37 -21.18
N PHE A 333 32.18 1.23 -21.64
CA PHE A 333 31.72 1.78 -22.91
C PHE A 333 31.09 3.18 -22.78
N ARG A 334 31.04 3.74 -21.57
CA ARG A 334 30.40 5.04 -21.27
C ARG A 334 28.97 5.14 -21.79
N MET A 335 28.20 4.06 -21.67
CA MET A 335 26.82 3.98 -22.15
C MET A 335 25.82 4.28 -21.02
N PRO A 336 24.65 4.85 -21.33
CA PRO A 336 23.54 4.92 -20.37
C PRO A 336 23.00 3.53 -20.06
N ASN A 337 22.16 3.42 -19.03
CA ASN A 337 21.59 2.13 -18.66
C ASN A 337 20.58 1.67 -19.74
N MET A 338 20.71 0.44 -20.24
CA MET A 338 19.89 -0.08 -21.35
C MET A 338 19.55 -1.54 -21.13
N ALA A 339 18.38 -1.96 -21.63
CA ALA A 339 17.99 -3.35 -21.68
C ALA A 339 17.31 -3.73 -23.01
N ALA A 340 17.35 -5.02 -23.32
CA ALA A 340 16.63 -5.62 -24.41
C ALA A 340 15.55 -6.56 -23.87
N PHE A 341 14.33 -6.43 -24.39
CA PHE A 341 13.19 -7.28 -24.02
C PHE A 341 12.55 -7.91 -25.25
N ALA A 342 12.13 -9.17 -25.10
CA ALA A 342 11.53 -9.93 -26.18
C ALA A 342 10.03 -9.63 -26.32
N GLY A 343 9.56 -9.52 -27.57
CA GLY A 343 8.16 -9.61 -27.96
C GLY A 343 7.93 -10.90 -28.73
N VAL A 344 6.72 -11.46 -28.69
CA VAL A 344 6.39 -12.69 -29.41
C VAL A 344 5.09 -12.52 -30.17
N SER A 345 5.11 -12.88 -31.46
CA SER A 345 3.93 -12.93 -32.32
C SER A 345 3.42 -14.37 -32.44
N ILE A 346 2.11 -14.51 -32.29
CA ILE A 346 1.39 -15.79 -32.41
C ILE A 346 0.92 -15.93 -33.85
N ALA A 347 1.06 -17.10 -34.45
CA ALA A 347 0.63 -17.35 -35.82
C ALA A 347 -0.89 -17.20 -35.97
N SER A 348 -1.31 -16.68 -37.12
CA SER A 348 -2.72 -16.41 -37.41
C SER A 348 -3.59 -17.68 -37.43
N ASP A 349 -3.00 -18.85 -37.63
CA ASP A 349 -3.67 -20.16 -37.57
C ASP A 349 -3.63 -20.83 -36.19
N ASP A 350 -3.36 -20.05 -35.13
CA ASP A 350 -3.52 -20.50 -33.75
C ASP A 350 -4.98 -20.90 -33.43
N PRO A 351 -5.23 -22.04 -32.72
CA PRO A 351 -6.58 -22.53 -32.46
C PRO A 351 -7.49 -21.58 -31.66
N LEU A 352 -6.95 -20.76 -30.76
CA LEU A 352 -7.73 -19.81 -29.97
C LEU A 352 -8.06 -18.54 -30.77
N MET A 353 -7.12 -18.09 -31.61
CA MET A 353 -7.37 -17.00 -32.57
C MET A 353 -8.39 -17.42 -33.65
N ALA A 354 -8.29 -18.65 -34.16
CA ALA A 354 -9.25 -19.23 -35.10
C ALA A 354 -10.66 -19.33 -34.48
N LEU A 355 -10.78 -19.79 -33.23
CA LEU A 355 -12.06 -19.78 -32.51
C LEU A 355 -12.62 -18.36 -32.34
N GLY A 356 -11.77 -17.39 -31.99
CA GLY A 356 -12.16 -15.99 -31.84
C GLY A 356 -12.73 -15.41 -33.13
N ARG A 357 -12.06 -15.65 -34.27
CA ARG A 357 -12.55 -15.23 -35.60
C ARG A 357 -13.87 -15.88 -35.97
N LEU A 358 -14.02 -17.19 -35.73
CA LEU A 358 -15.28 -17.90 -35.96
C LEU A 358 -16.42 -17.32 -35.11
N ALA A 359 -16.16 -17.04 -33.83
CA ALA A 359 -17.15 -16.49 -32.91
C ALA A 359 -17.57 -15.05 -33.28
N LYS A 360 -16.65 -14.24 -33.79
CA LYS A 360 -16.91 -12.86 -34.26
C LYS A 360 -17.40 -12.78 -35.71
N ARG A 361 -17.48 -13.90 -36.43
CA ARG A 361 -17.77 -13.98 -37.88
C ARG A 361 -16.74 -13.24 -38.76
N GLU A 362 -15.51 -13.15 -38.30
CA GLU A 362 -14.38 -12.49 -38.98
C GLU A 362 -13.47 -13.47 -39.74
N SER A 363 -13.85 -14.76 -39.82
CA SER A 363 -13.05 -15.79 -40.49
C SER A 363 -13.28 -15.80 -42.00
N HIS A 364 -12.22 -15.53 -42.78
CA HIS A 364 -12.22 -15.67 -44.24
C HIS A 364 -12.09 -17.12 -44.74
N ALA A 365 -11.83 -18.09 -43.86
CA ALA A 365 -11.69 -19.52 -44.19
C ALA A 365 -12.35 -20.44 -43.13
N PRO A 366 -13.68 -20.40 -42.97
CA PRO A 366 -14.39 -20.98 -41.82
C PRO A 366 -14.27 -22.50 -41.69
N LEU A 367 -14.13 -23.23 -42.80
CA LEU A 367 -13.88 -24.68 -42.77
C LEU A 367 -12.50 -25.01 -42.19
N ARG A 368 -11.47 -24.23 -42.55
CA ARG A 368 -10.08 -24.42 -42.08
C ARG A 368 -9.94 -23.99 -40.62
N ASP A 369 -10.50 -22.85 -40.25
CA ASP A 369 -10.51 -22.38 -38.87
C ASP A 369 -11.32 -23.36 -37.99
N GLY A 370 -12.45 -23.89 -38.49
CA GLY A 370 -13.25 -24.91 -37.82
C GLY A 370 -12.48 -26.21 -37.58
N LEU A 371 -11.75 -26.70 -38.59
CA LEU A 371 -10.90 -27.88 -38.47
C LEU A 371 -9.76 -27.67 -37.46
N THR A 372 -9.19 -26.46 -37.42
CA THR A 372 -8.10 -26.08 -36.52
C THR A 372 -8.56 -26.04 -35.07
N VAL A 373 -9.75 -25.50 -34.81
CA VAL A 373 -10.42 -25.54 -33.49
C VAL A 373 -10.74 -26.97 -33.08
N LEU A 374 -11.29 -27.79 -33.99
CA LEU A 374 -11.72 -29.16 -33.70
C LEU A 374 -10.54 -30.08 -33.35
N ARG A 375 -9.42 -29.94 -34.09
CA ARG A 375 -8.16 -30.69 -33.86
C ARG A 375 -7.48 -30.31 -32.55
N ASN A 376 -7.81 -29.16 -31.96
CA ASN A 376 -7.20 -28.63 -30.74
C ASN A 376 -8.23 -28.36 -29.64
N SER A 377 -9.29 -29.19 -29.57
CA SER A 377 -10.46 -29.03 -28.70
C SER A 377 -10.13 -28.96 -27.19
N GLY A 378 -9.02 -29.54 -26.74
CA GLY A 378 -8.54 -29.45 -25.36
C GLY A 378 -8.14 -28.03 -24.90
N LEU A 379 -7.54 -27.23 -25.80
CA LEU A 379 -7.21 -25.82 -25.53
C LEU A 379 -8.49 -24.95 -25.45
N VAL A 380 -9.49 -25.27 -26.27
CA VAL A 380 -10.77 -24.55 -26.39
C VAL A 380 -11.65 -24.77 -25.15
N LEU A 381 -11.78 -26.00 -24.65
CA LEU A 381 -12.57 -26.33 -23.45
C LEU A 381 -12.07 -25.58 -22.20
N SER A 382 -10.76 -25.35 -22.08
CA SER A 382 -10.13 -24.64 -20.95
C SER A 382 -10.45 -23.13 -20.89
N SER A 383 -10.96 -22.57 -21.99
CA SER A 383 -11.26 -21.14 -22.13
C SER A 383 -12.72 -20.82 -21.78
N VAL A 384 -13.65 -21.73 -22.09
CA VAL A 384 -15.09 -21.59 -21.80
C VAL A 384 -15.37 -21.66 -20.29
N GLY A 385 -14.62 -22.47 -19.53
CA GLY A 385 -14.71 -22.53 -18.07
C GLY A 385 -14.36 -21.20 -17.35
N ARG A 386 -13.63 -20.28 -17.99
CA ARG A 386 -13.22 -18.99 -17.40
C ARG A 386 -14.38 -18.00 -17.24
N LYS A 387 -15.37 -18.03 -18.13
CA LYS A 387 -16.57 -17.16 -18.04
C LYS A 387 -17.44 -17.47 -16.82
N LEU A 388 -17.37 -18.69 -16.29
CA LEU A 388 -18.09 -19.12 -15.09
C LEU A 388 -17.46 -18.61 -13.78
N LEU A 389 -16.19 -18.20 -13.78
CA LEU A 389 -15.47 -17.72 -12.59
C LEU A 389 -15.85 -16.31 -12.14
N ASN A 390 -16.54 -15.54 -12.99
CA ASN A 390 -17.02 -14.18 -12.67
C ASN A 390 -18.40 -14.16 -11.98
N TYR A 391 -18.94 -15.30 -11.58
CA TYR A 391 -20.23 -15.38 -10.89
C TYR A 391 -20.12 -14.99 -9.41
N ARG A 392 -20.80 -13.91 -8.99
CA ARG A 392 -20.73 -13.23 -7.67
C ARG A 392 -21.11 -14.05 -6.43
N ARG A 393 -21.31 -15.37 -6.51
CA ARG A 393 -21.83 -16.21 -5.39
C ARG A 393 -20.82 -17.17 -4.73
N ILE A 394 -19.54 -17.15 -5.12
CA ILE A 394 -18.52 -18.07 -4.57
C ILE A 394 -17.68 -17.37 -3.47
N PRO A 395 -17.41 -18.03 -2.32
CA PRO A 395 -16.56 -17.48 -1.25
C PRO A 395 -15.13 -17.11 -1.69
N GLU A 396 -14.58 -16.00 -1.16
CA GLU A 396 -13.30 -15.39 -1.55
C GLU A 396 -12.10 -16.36 -1.55
N LYS A 397 -11.99 -17.23 -0.53
CA LYS A 397 -10.90 -18.22 -0.43
C LYS A 397 -10.98 -19.28 -1.54
N ILE A 398 -12.19 -19.65 -1.95
CA ILE A 398 -12.42 -20.63 -3.02
C ILE A 398 -12.21 -19.96 -4.38
N ARG A 399 -12.68 -18.71 -4.55
CA ARG A 399 -12.41 -17.90 -5.74
C ARG A 399 -10.91 -17.70 -5.95
N ARG A 400 -10.16 -17.39 -4.89
CA ARG A 400 -8.69 -17.32 -4.92
C ARG A 400 -8.06 -18.68 -5.16
N ALA A 401 -8.44 -19.74 -4.44
CA ALA A 401 -7.88 -21.06 -4.69
C ALA A 401 -8.15 -21.58 -6.11
N VAL A 402 -9.30 -21.26 -6.71
CA VAL A 402 -9.65 -21.63 -8.10
C VAL A 402 -9.00 -20.67 -9.10
N ALA A 403 -8.84 -19.38 -8.78
CA ALA A 403 -8.08 -18.44 -9.60
C ALA A 403 -6.57 -18.72 -9.54
N ASP A 404 -6.05 -19.16 -8.40
CA ASP A 404 -4.66 -19.58 -8.18
C ASP A 404 -4.44 -20.97 -8.76
N ALA A 405 -5.43 -21.89 -8.72
CA ALA A 405 -5.41 -23.15 -9.47
C ALA A 405 -5.59 -22.93 -10.96
N ALA A 406 -6.39 -21.94 -11.38
CA ALA A 406 -6.44 -21.48 -12.76
C ALA A 406 -5.09 -20.87 -13.11
N VAL A 407 -4.47 -20.00 -12.32
CA VAL A 407 -3.11 -19.48 -12.51
C VAL A 407 -2.05 -20.59 -12.38
N PHE A 408 -2.30 -21.70 -11.71
CA PHE A 408 -1.40 -22.86 -11.67
C PHE A 408 -1.58 -23.73 -12.93
N LEU A 409 -2.81 -23.86 -13.41
CA LEU A 409 -3.21 -24.51 -14.67
C LEU A 409 -3.00 -23.61 -15.91
N ASN A 410 -2.78 -22.30 -15.72
CA ASN A 410 -2.94 -21.22 -16.72
C ASN A 410 -1.98 -20.00 -16.53
N ALA A 411 -1.06 -19.98 -15.55
CA ALA A 411 0.27 -19.39 -15.77
C ALA A 411 0.91 -20.11 -16.96
N ASN A 412 0.54 -21.37 -17.09
CA ASN A 412 0.68 -22.30 -18.17
C ASN A 412 -0.09 -21.97 -19.48
N MET A 413 -0.46 -20.71 -19.77
CA MET A 413 -0.69 -20.29 -21.17
C MET A 413 0.54 -19.53 -21.64
N VAL A 414 0.90 -18.42 -21.00
CA VAL A 414 2.17 -17.72 -21.29
C VAL A 414 3.39 -18.54 -20.84
N ALA A 415 3.28 -19.41 -19.86
CA ALA A 415 4.36 -20.29 -19.41
C ALA A 415 4.31 -21.70 -20.01
N ARG A 416 3.21 -22.25 -20.57
CA ARG A 416 3.32 -23.51 -21.36
C ARG A 416 3.63 -23.23 -22.83
N ASP A 417 3.21 -22.07 -23.36
CA ASP A 417 3.65 -21.63 -24.68
C ASP A 417 5.17 -21.41 -24.73
N TYR A 418 5.77 -21.04 -23.60
CA TYR A 418 7.20 -20.77 -23.49
C TYR A 418 7.99 -21.90 -22.78
N ALA A 419 7.49 -22.47 -21.68
CA ALA A 419 8.15 -23.61 -21.01
C ALA A 419 7.91 -24.96 -21.70
N GLY A 420 7.00 -25.04 -22.68
CA GLY A 420 6.92 -26.15 -23.62
C GLY A 420 7.93 -26.05 -24.76
N GLY A 421 8.81 -25.04 -24.77
CA GLY A 421 9.70 -24.76 -25.90
C GLY A 421 8.95 -24.52 -27.21
N GLY A 422 7.76 -23.90 -27.16
CA GLY A 422 6.89 -23.71 -28.34
C GLY A 422 5.94 -24.88 -28.64
N ARG A 423 5.93 -25.97 -27.86
CA ARG A 423 4.99 -27.10 -28.09
C ARG A 423 3.61 -26.79 -27.53
N GLY A 424 2.84 -25.96 -28.24
CA GLY A 424 1.42 -25.75 -27.94
C GLY A 424 0.74 -24.61 -28.71
N ARG A 425 1.45 -23.50 -28.93
CA ARG A 425 1.03 -22.42 -29.84
C ARG A 425 2.04 -22.25 -30.96
N ARG A 426 1.55 -22.09 -32.17
CA ARG A 426 2.41 -21.85 -33.33
C ARG A 426 2.92 -20.42 -33.26
N LEU A 427 4.22 -20.24 -33.05
CA LEU A 427 4.86 -18.93 -33.06
C LEU A 427 5.13 -18.47 -34.49
N ASP A 428 4.89 -17.20 -34.76
CA ASP A 428 5.20 -16.57 -36.05
C ASP A 428 6.60 -15.91 -35.99
N GLY A 429 6.93 -15.25 -34.87
CA GLY A 429 8.25 -14.64 -34.65
C GLY A 429 8.52 -14.26 -33.19
N VAL A 430 9.81 -14.03 -32.90
CA VAL A 430 10.29 -13.45 -31.63
C VAL A 430 11.08 -12.20 -31.99
N THR A 431 10.61 -11.05 -31.54
CA THR A 431 11.27 -9.76 -31.76
C THR A 431 12.03 -9.33 -30.53
N LEU A 432 13.05 -8.48 -30.72
CA LEU A 432 13.82 -7.88 -29.64
C LEU A 432 13.75 -6.36 -29.78
N ASN A 433 13.50 -5.67 -28.68
CA ASN A 433 13.44 -4.20 -28.63
C ASN A 433 14.41 -3.69 -27.58
N ILE A 434 15.08 -2.57 -27.87
CA ILE A 434 15.91 -1.85 -26.91
C ILE A 434 15.01 -0.88 -26.16
N ILE A 435 15.17 -0.82 -24.84
CA ILE A 435 14.68 0.26 -24.00
C ILE A 435 15.88 0.90 -23.31
N SER A 436 16.04 2.21 -23.50
CA SER A 436 17.19 2.96 -23.00
C SER A 436 16.79 3.97 -21.95
N GLU A 437 17.67 4.20 -20.99
CA GLU A 437 17.72 5.47 -20.27
C GLU A 437 18.08 6.61 -21.24
N GLN A 438 17.49 7.78 -21.02
CA GLN A 438 17.89 9.01 -21.69
C GLN A 438 18.68 9.90 -20.72
N PRO A 439 19.89 10.37 -21.09
CA PRO A 439 20.57 11.39 -20.32
C PRO A 439 19.69 12.64 -20.12
N PRO A 440 19.64 13.21 -18.91
CA PRO A 440 18.84 14.41 -18.63
C PRO A 440 19.50 15.66 -19.22
N GLU A 441 19.03 16.05 -20.40
CA GLU A 441 19.48 17.24 -21.15
C GLU A 441 18.55 18.45 -20.90
N GLU A 442 19.12 19.63 -20.69
CA GLU A 442 18.35 20.86 -20.42
C GLU A 442 17.44 21.29 -21.57
N GLY A 443 17.85 21.00 -22.81
CA GLY A 443 17.09 21.35 -24.02
C GLY A 443 15.78 20.58 -24.13
N ASN A 444 15.73 19.37 -23.56
CA ASN A 444 14.49 18.62 -23.48
C ASN A 444 13.64 19.19 -22.36
N ARG A 445 12.47 19.76 -22.71
CA ARG A 445 11.68 20.52 -21.77
C ARG A 445 10.20 20.67 -22.11
N VAL A 446 9.44 21.08 -21.10
CA VAL A 446 8.05 21.55 -21.21
C VAL A 446 8.01 23.06 -20.96
N THR A 447 7.38 23.81 -21.86
CA THR A 447 7.07 25.24 -21.70
C THR A 447 5.59 25.52 -21.96
N LEU A 448 5.18 26.79 -21.91
CA LEU A 448 3.81 27.21 -22.19
C LEU A 448 3.71 27.85 -23.57
N ALA A 449 2.70 27.43 -24.33
CA ALA A 449 2.35 28.00 -25.64
C ALA A 449 1.62 29.34 -25.49
N GLU A 450 1.51 30.10 -26.58
CA GLU A 450 0.56 31.22 -26.67
C GLU A 450 -0.89 30.71 -26.78
N LYS A 451 -1.08 29.57 -27.47
CA LYS A 451 -2.38 28.90 -27.59
C LYS A 451 -2.87 28.37 -26.24
N THR A 452 -4.17 28.46 -26.03
CA THR A 452 -4.86 27.92 -24.84
C THR A 452 -5.71 26.70 -25.19
N ASP A 453 -5.95 25.85 -24.19
CA ASP A 453 -7.00 24.84 -24.26
C ASP A 453 -8.39 25.48 -24.10
N ARG A 454 -9.43 24.65 -24.20
CA ARG A 454 -10.82 25.08 -24.06
C ARG A 454 -11.18 25.64 -22.68
N LEU A 455 -10.35 25.48 -21.66
CA LEU A 455 -10.54 26.07 -20.33
C LEU A 455 -9.87 27.45 -20.20
N GLY A 456 -9.15 27.89 -21.25
CA GLY A 456 -8.39 29.12 -21.26
C GLY A 456 -6.99 28.99 -20.66
N LEU A 457 -6.51 27.77 -20.41
CA LEU A 457 -5.17 27.53 -19.85
C LEU A 457 -4.17 27.32 -21.00
N ARG A 458 -3.01 27.97 -20.94
CA ARG A 458 -1.96 27.83 -21.97
C ARG A 458 -1.56 26.37 -22.17
N LEU A 459 -1.48 25.92 -23.42
CA LEU A 459 -1.08 24.54 -23.73
C LEU A 459 0.38 24.29 -23.37
N PRO A 460 0.76 23.06 -23.01
CA PRO A 460 2.16 22.70 -22.89
C PRO A 460 2.80 22.56 -24.28
N VAL A 461 3.99 23.15 -24.45
CA VAL A 461 4.88 22.89 -25.59
C VAL A 461 5.95 21.90 -25.13
N VAL A 462 6.06 20.77 -25.82
CA VAL A 462 7.04 19.73 -25.54
C VAL A 462 8.18 19.81 -26.56
N SER A 463 9.39 19.97 -26.04
CA SER A 463 10.64 19.83 -26.80
C SER A 463 11.35 18.57 -26.31
N TRP A 464 11.50 17.58 -27.18
CA TRP A 464 12.14 16.31 -26.83
C TRP A 464 12.96 15.81 -28.00
N GLU A 465 14.26 15.65 -27.76
CA GLU A 465 15.23 15.23 -28.76
C GLU A 465 16.07 14.06 -28.26
N ILE A 466 16.47 13.22 -29.23
CA ILE A 466 17.41 12.12 -29.03
C ILE A 466 18.76 12.52 -29.58
N SER A 467 19.75 12.69 -28.70
CA SER A 467 21.11 13.06 -29.09
C SER A 467 21.81 11.97 -29.91
N ASP A 468 22.74 12.39 -30.76
CA ASP A 468 23.56 11.48 -31.58
C ASP A 468 24.37 10.51 -30.72
N ASP A 469 24.82 10.94 -29.55
CA ASP A 469 25.55 10.07 -28.61
C ASP A 469 24.66 8.93 -28.09
N LEU A 470 23.37 9.20 -27.86
CA LEU A 470 22.42 8.15 -27.48
C LEU A 470 22.18 7.17 -28.63
N ARG A 471 22.05 7.67 -29.87
CA ARG A 471 21.89 6.82 -31.07
C ARG A 471 23.11 5.94 -31.29
N ARG A 472 24.33 6.50 -31.16
CA ARG A 472 25.59 5.74 -31.19
C ARG A 472 25.64 4.68 -30.11
N SER A 473 25.20 5.02 -28.89
CA SER A 473 25.13 4.08 -27.78
C SER A 473 24.17 2.92 -28.07
N MET A 474 23.02 3.16 -28.68
CA MET A 474 22.08 2.10 -29.10
C MET A 474 22.65 1.18 -30.18
N LEU A 475 23.37 1.73 -31.17
CA LEU A 475 24.08 0.92 -32.17
C LEU A 475 25.19 0.08 -31.52
N GLY A 476 25.95 0.68 -30.60
CA GLY A 476 26.97 -0.01 -29.82
C GLY A 476 26.36 -1.15 -28.99
N PHE A 477 25.29 -0.88 -28.25
CA PHE A 477 24.54 -1.87 -27.49
C PHE A 477 24.10 -3.04 -28.38
N ALA A 478 23.52 -2.76 -29.56
CA ALA A 478 23.09 -3.77 -30.52
C ALA A 478 24.24 -4.69 -30.97
N ARG A 479 25.38 -4.11 -31.34
CA ARG A 479 26.58 -4.85 -31.79
C ARG A 479 27.13 -5.72 -30.67
N LEU A 480 27.33 -5.15 -29.48
CA LEU A 480 27.84 -5.88 -28.30
C LEU A 480 26.89 -7.02 -27.93
N LEU A 481 25.58 -6.80 -28.02
CA LEU A 481 24.57 -7.80 -27.68
C LEU A 481 24.60 -8.99 -28.64
N ARG A 482 24.66 -8.73 -29.95
CA ARG A 482 24.76 -9.79 -30.97
C ARG A 482 26.01 -10.64 -30.76
N GLU A 483 27.16 -10.01 -30.52
CA GLU A 483 28.40 -10.71 -30.24
C GLU A 483 28.32 -11.57 -28.95
N ASP A 484 27.73 -11.06 -27.87
CA ASP A 484 27.54 -11.83 -26.64
C ASP A 484 26.61 -13.02 -26.86
N PHE A 485 25.49 -12.79 -27.56
CA PHE A 485 24.52 -13.81 -27.93
C PHE A 485 25.16 -14.90 -28.80
N GLU A 486 25.95 -14.54 -29.81
CA GLU A 486 26.66 -15.52 -30.65
C GLU A 486 27.65 -16.35 -29.82
N ARG A 487 28.47 -15.71 -28.97
CA ARG A 487 29.42 -16.42 -28.11
C ARG A 487 28.75 -17.32 -27.08
N SER A 488 27.60 -16.91 -26.56
CA SER A 488 26.86 -17.70 -25.56
C SER A 488 25.89 -18.72 -26.17
N GLY A 489 25.77 -18.79 -27.50
CA GLY A 489 24.94 -19.76 -28.21
C GLY A 489 23.46 -19.37 -28.36
N ILE A 490 23.13 -18.08 -28.24
CA ILE A 490 21.83 -17.47 -28.57
C ILE A 490 21.90 -16.88 -29.99
N GLY A 491 22.15 -17.74 -30.99
CA GLY A 491 22.31 -17.31 -32.39
C GLY A 491 21.03 -16.81 -33.06
N GLY A 492 21.15 -16.40 -34.33
CA GLY A 492 20.01 -16.16 -35.22
C GLY A 492 19.32 -14.80 -35.08
N LEU A 493 19.85 -13.86 -34.29
CA LEU A 493 19.34 -12.49 -34.21
C LEU A 493 19.65 -11.73 -35.51
N ARG A 494 18.60 -11.37 -36.26
CA ARG A 494 18.66 -10.54 -37.47
C ARG A 494 18.23 -9.13 -37.13
N PHE A 495 19.07 -8.15 -37.44
CA PHE A 495 18.75 -6.77 -37.13
C PHE A 495 17.66 -6.21 -38.05
N ALA A 496 16.87 -5.30 -37.50
CA ALA A 496 15.98 -4.47 -38.27
C ALA A 496 16.78 -3.47 -39.15
N PRO A 497 16.19 -2.94 -40.23
CA PRO A 497 16.82 -1.88 -41.02
C PRO A 497 17.29 -0.71 -40.15
N GLY A 498 18.47 -0.15 -40.46
CA GLY A 498 19.07 0.99 -39.74
C GLY A 498 20.21 0.62 -38.78
N PHE A 499 20.33 -0.64 -38.37
CA PHE A 499 21.45 -1.09 -37.50
C PHE A 499 22.73 -1.46 -38.25
N ASP A 500 22.63 -1.69 -39.56
CA ASP A 500 23.74 -2.09 -40.43
C ASP A 500 24.41 -0.89 -41.15
N THR A 501 24.08 0.34 -40.75
CA THR A 501 24.62 1.58 -41.33
C THR A 501 25.27 2.47 -40.25
N GLU A 502 26.14 3.39 -40.67
CA GLU A 502 26.70 4.44 -39.82
C GLU A 502 25.80 5.69 -39.74
N ASP A 503 24.77 5.77 -40.59
CA ASP A 503 23.80 6.86 -40.57
C ASP A 503 22.85 6.75 -39.37
N LEU A 504 23.09 7.58 -38.35
CA LEU A 504 22.31 7.64 -37.11
C LEU A 504 20.84 8.04 -37.33
N SER A 505 20.54 8.75 -38.43
CA SER A 505 19.19 9.20 -38.75
C SER A 505 18.28 8.07 -39.22
N SER A 506 18.88 6.95 -39.64
CA SER A 506 18.15 5.74 -40.05
C SER A 506 17.47 5.01 -38.88
N LEU A 507 17.89 5.27 -37.64
CA LEU A 507 17.24 4.72 -36.45
C LEU A 507 15.99 5.52 -36.10
N VAL A 508 14.82 4.93 -36.34
CA VAL A 508 13.54 5.49 -35.89
C VAL A 508 13.34 5.16 -34.42
N VAL A 509 13.75 6.11 -33.56
CA VAL A 509 13.61 6.02 -32.10
C VAL A 509 12.32 6.73 -31.68
N TYR A 510 11.57 6.10 -30.79
CA TYR A 510 10.28 6.61 -30.28
C TYR A 510 10.22 6.54 -28.75
N ASP A 511 9.30 7.28 -28.14
CA ASP A 511 9.07 7.28 -26.69
C ASP A 511 8.24 6.06 -26.24
N MET A 512 8.48 5.58 -25.01
CA MET A 512 7.72 4.48 -24.40
C MET A 512 6.64 4.98 -23.45
N ALA A 513 6.31 6.28 -23.52
CA ALA A 513 5.39 6.96 -22.60
C ALA A 513 5.79 6.84 -21.12
N HIS A 514 7.10 6.77 -20.84
CA HIS A 514 7.68 6.81 -19.50
C HIS A 514 8.28 8.18 -19.17
N THR A 515 7.59 9.24 -19.62
CA THR A 515 8.02 10.63 -19.43
C THR A 515 8.42 10.93 -17.98
N ALA A 516 9.56 11.61 -17.77
CA ALA A 516 10.14 11.90 -16.46
C ALA A 516 10.92 13.24 -16.43
N GLY A 517 11.35 13.68 -15.24
CA GLY A 517 12.40 14.70 -15.05
C GLY A 517 12.01 16.18 -15.01
N THR A 518 10.82 16.57 -15.48
CA THR A 518 10.41 17.99 -15.62
C THR A 518 10.29 18.78 -14.32
N THR A 519 10.28 18.12 -13.16
CA THR A 519 10.31 18.72 -11.83
C THR A 519 11.31 17.99 -10.94
N ARG A 520 12.49 17.65 -11.49
CA ARG A 520 13.49 16.80 -10.87
C ARG A 520 13.84 17.19 -9.43
N MET A 521 14.10 16.19 -8.59
CA MET A 521 14.59 16.38 -7.22
C MET A 521 16.09 16.64 -7.19
N GLY A 522 16.55 17.31 -6.13
CA GLY A 522 17.97 17.56 -5.87
C GLY A 522 18.17 18.39 -4.59
N THR A 523 19.42 18.58 -4.20
CA THR A 523 19.77 19.38 -3.00
C THR A 523 20.03 20.85 -3.31
N ASP A 524 20.09 21.22 -4.59
CA ASP A 524 20.41 22.57 -5.05
C ASP A 524 19.23 23.16 -5.85
N PRO A 525 18.62 24.26 -5.39
CA PRO A 525 17.49 24.90 -6.07
C PRO A 525 17.85 25.49 -7.44
N ALA A 526 19.13 25.70 -7.77
CA ALA A 526 19.52 26.15 -9.11
C ALA A 526 19.40 25.03 -10.16
N THR A 527 19.49 23.77 -9.73
CA THR A 527 19.56 22.59 -10.63
C THR A 527 18.41 21.60 -10.41
N SER A 528 17.53 21.86 -9.45
CA SER A 528 16.37 21.03 -9.13
C SER A 528 15.14 21.84 -8.71
N VAL A 529 13.96 21.27 -8.89
CA VAL A 529 12.67 21.93 -8.59
C VAL A 529 12.19 21.57 -7.19
N VAL A 530 12.40 20.32 -6.79
CA VAL A 530 12.05 19.83 -5.45
C VAL A 530 13.27 19.36 -4.68
N ASP A 531 13.19 19.43 -3.36
CA ASP A 531 14.19 18.89 -2.45
C ASP A 531 14.10 17.35 -2.36
N PRO A 532 15.00 16.67 -1.64
CA PRO A 532 14.93 15.22 -1.46
C PRO A 532 13.70 14.73 -0.69
N ALA A 533 12.95 15.64 -0.06
CA ALA A 533 11.67 15.39 0.59
C ALA A 533 10.47 15.68 -0.33
N LEU A 534 10.74 15.98 -1.61
CA LEU A 534 9.76 16.27 -2.66
C LEU A 534 8.97 17.57 -2.44
N GLN A 535 9.44 18.46 -1.58
CA GLN A 535 8.89 19.82 -1.44
C GLN A 535 9.52 20.74 -2.48
N VAL A 536 8.71 21.59 -3.12
CA VAL A 536 9.23 22.64 -4.02
C VAL A 536 10.15 23.57 -3.24
N HIS A 537 11.33 23.82 -3.78
CA HIS A 537 12.31 24.70 -3.14
C HIS A 537 11.70 26.08 -2.89
N GLY A 538 11.80 26.58 -1.66
CA GLY A 538 11.29 27.91 -1.30
C GLY A 538 9.78 28.03 -1.13
N VAL A 539 8.99 26.95 -1.30
CA VAL A 539 7.53 26.97 -1.13
C VAL A 539 7.08 25.94 -0.10
N LYS A 540 6.75 26.40 1.10
CA LYS A 540 6.30 25.53 2.19
C LYS A 540 4.94 24.89 1.89
N GLY A 541 4.85 23.59 2.10
CA GLY A 541 3.61 22.82 1.95
C GLY A 541 3.22 22.49 0.50
N LEU A 542 4.05 22.86 -0.48
CA LEU A 542 3.86 22.48 -1.88
C LEU A 542 4.79 21.33 -2.25
N HIS A 543 4.23 20.18 -2.60
CA HIS A 543 5.00 18.98 -2.94
C HIS A 543 4.70 18.51 -4.37
N VAL A 544 5.65 17.83 -4.99
CA VAL A 544 5.47 17.21 -6.31
C VAL A 544 5.88 15.74 -6.25
N VAL A 545 5.10 14.85 -6.84
CA VAL A 545 5.41 13.42 -6.91
C VAL A 545 4.99 12.83 -8.26
N GLY A 546 5.69 11.78 -8.67
CA GLY A 546 5.53 11.15 -9.99
C GLY A 546 6.88 10.88 -10.64
N ALA A 547 6.90 10.49 -11.91
CA ALA A 547 8.16 10.38 -12.66
C ALA A 547 8.81 11.74 -12.93
N SER A 548 8.03 12.83 -12.84
CA SER A 548 8.51 14.20 -13.03
C SER A 548 9.66 14.57 -12.10
N VAL A 549 9.74 13.96 -10.91
CA VAL A 549 10.80 14.26 -9.93
C VAL A 549 12.09 13.46 -10.12
N PHE A 550 12.17 12.56 -11.10
CA PHE A 550 13.33 11.70 -11.29
C PHE A 550 14.51 12.50 -11.85
N PRO A 551 15.71 12.48 -11.21
CA PRO A 551 16.93 13.01 -11.80
C PRO A 551 17.36 12.24 -13.05
N THR A 552 17.18 10.91 -13.01
CA THR A 552 17.46 9.95 -14.09
C THR A 552 16.43 8.81 -14.00
N SER A 553 16.08 8.18 -15.12
CA SER A 553 15.01 7.19 -15.18
C SER A 553 15.46 5.73 -15.27
N GLY A 554 16.74 5.45 -15.54
CA GLY A 554 17.19 4.10 -15.85
C GLY A 554 16.45 3.52 -17.07
N HIS A 555 16.34 2.20 -17.16
CA HIS A 555 15.55 1.52 -18.20
C HIS A 555 14.27 0.84 -17.66
N ALA A 556 14.09 0.80 -16.33
CA ALA A 556 13.01 0.08 -15.67
C ALA A 556 11.72 0.90 -15.63
N ASN A 557 10.56 0.27 -15.86
CA ASN A 557 9.26 0.97 -15.86
C ASN A 557 9.03 1.77 -14.56
N PRO A 558 8.56 3.03 -14.63
CA PRO A 558 8.65 3.96 -13.51
C PRO A 558 7.64 3.71 -12.39
N THR A 559 6.57 2.93 -12.61
CA THR A 559 5.42 2.86 -11.69
C THR A 559 5.77 2.44 -10.27
N LEU A 560 6.67 1.45 -10.09
CA LEU A 560 7.09 1.03 -8.75
C LEU A 560 7.80 2.16 -8.00
N MET A 561 8.65 2.91 -8.71
CA MET A 561 9.37 4.05 -8.14
C MET A 561 8.43 5.21 -7.82
N ILE A 562 7.48 5.50 -8.71
CA ILE A 562 6.42 6.49 -8.49
C ILE A 562 5.66 6.18 -7.19
N MET A 563 5.23 4.93 -7.01
CA MET A 563 4.52 4.51 -5.81
C MET A 563 5.38 4.59 -4.57
N ALA A 564 6.64 4.14 -4.63
CA ALA A 564 7.55 4.21 -3.49
C ALA A 564 7.75 5.66 -3.01
N LEU A 565 7.95 6.60 -3.93
CA LEU A 565 8.05 8.02 -3.60
C LEU A 565 6.72 8.60 -3.07
N ALA A 566 5.58 8.19 -3.62
CA ALA A 566 4.27 8.58 -3.11
C ALA A 566 4.04 8.09 -1.66
N ILE A 567 4.42 6.85 -1.35
CA ILE A 567 4.32 6.30 0.01
C ILE A 567 5.25 7.06 0.96
N ARG A 568 6.50 7.32 0.55
CA ARG A 568 7.47 8.11 1.33
C ARG A 568 6.94 9.52 1.61
N LEU A 569 6.35 10.17 0.61
CA LEU A 569 5.75 11.49 0.77
C LEU A 569 4.51 11.47 1.68
N ALA A 570 3.65 10.45 1.56
CA ALA A 570 2.49 10.31 2.43
C ALA A 570 2.88 10.21 3.91
N ASP A 571 3.90 9.41 4.24
CA ASP A 571 4.38 9.29 5.62
C ASP A 571 4.87 10.65 6.15
N ARG A 572 5.64 11.38 5.33
CA ARG A 572 6.16 12.70 5.71
C ARG A 572 5.07 13.75 5.87
N VAL A 573 4.16 13.89 4.90
CA VAL A 573 3.05 14.86 4.97
C VAL A 573 2.16 14.56 6.17
N ARG A 574 1.90 13.28 6.45
CA ARG A 574 1.18 12.86 7.66
C ARG A 574 1.91 13.35 8.91
N GLU A 575 3.22 13.13 9.02
CA GLU A 575 4.02 13.58 10.17
C GLU A 575 4.01 15.10 10.33
N GLU A 576 4.11 15.87 9.24
CA GLU A 576 4.09 17.33 9.28
C GLU A 576 2.73 17.90 9.71
N VAL A 577 1.64 17.38 9.13
CA VAL A 577 0.26 17.76 9.52
C VAL A 577 0.01 17.38 10.97
N MET A 578 0.46 16.19 11.36
CA MET A 578 0.33 15.67 12.71
C MET A 578 1.06 16.53 13.73
N LYS A 579 2.32 16.89 13.47
CA LYS A 579 3.10 17.77 14.33
C LYS A 579 2.42 19.13 14.51
N THR A 580 1.86 19.67 13.43
CA THR A 580 1.12 20.95 13.47
C THR A 580 -0.13 20.84 14.34
N ARG A 581 -0.95 19.80 14.11
CA ARG A 581 -2.18 19.57 14.89
C ARG A 581 -1.91 19.31 16.37
N LEU A 582 -0.91 18.50 16.69
CA LEU A 582 -0.52 18.23 18.08
C LEU A 582 0.01 19.48 18.77
N GLY A 583 0.77 20.32 18.07
CA GLY A 583 1.21 21.62 18.59
C GLY A 583 0.02 22.52 18.96
N THR A 584 -0.97 22.61 18.06
CA THR A 584 -2.21 23.36 18.31
C THR A 584 -3.00 22.80 19.49
N LEU A 585 -3.18 21.48 19.55
CA LEU A 585 -3.88 20.81 20.65
C LEU A 585 -3.15 21.04 21.98
N SER A 586 -1.83 20.92 22.01
CA SER A 586 -1.04 21.12 23.23
C SER A 586 -1.14 22.55 23.76
N ALA A 587 -1.14 23.55 22.86
CA ALA A 587 -1.27 24.96 23.23
C ALA A 587 -2.62 25.27 23.92
N LEU A 588 -3.70 24.56 23.56
CA LEU A 588 -5.02 24.71 24.18
C LEU A 588 -5.07 24.17 25.64
N HIS A 589 -4.07 23.40 26.09
CA HIS A 589 -4.07 22.74 27.39
C HIS A 589 -3.15 23.39 28.44
N MET A 590 -2.52 24.53 28.14
CA MET A 590 -1.56 25.19 29.05
C MET A 590 -2.20 25.91 30.25
N ASP A 591 -3.52 26.09 30.28
CA ASP A 591 -4.19 27.01 31.23
C ASP A 591 -4.62 26.39 32.59
N ASP A 592 -4.34 25.11 32.88
CA ASP A 592 -4.77 24.50 34.17
C ASP A 592 -3.71 23.57 34.79
N GLU A 593 -2.50 24.08 35.03
CA GLU A 593 -1.43 23.29 35.66
C GLU A 593 -1.76 22.78 37.08
N THR A 594 -2.84 23.28 37.70
CA THR A 594 -3.22 22.95 39.08
C THR A 594 -3.86 21.57 39.25
N ARG A 595 -4.39 20.97 38.17
CA ARG A 595 -5.06 19.67 38.23
C ARG A 595 -4.12 18.49 37.93
N PRO A 596 -4.27 17.35 38.63
CA PRO A 596 -3.43 16.18 38.40
C PRO A 596 -3.61 15.63 36.99
N LEU A 597 -2.49 15.36 36.33
CA LEU A 597 -2.43 14.75 35.01
C LEU A 597 -2.52 13.22 35.10
N VAL A 598 -3.45 12.64 34.34
CA VAL A 598 -3.61 11.19 34.19
C VAL A 598 -3.30 10.79 32.75
N VAL A 599 -2.39 9.84 32.59
CA VAL A 599 -2.04 9.26 31.29
C VAL A 599 -2.90 8.04 31.03
N VAL A 600 -3.48 7.93 29.82
CA VAL A 600 -4.24 6.77 29.38
C VAL A 600 -3.56 6.17 28.15
N THR A 601 -3.06 4.93 28.26
CA THR A 601 -2.56 4.18 27.08
C THR A 601 -3.66 3.38 26.45
N GLY A 602 -3.56 3.08 25.14
CA GLY A 602 -4.70 2.50 24.41
C GLY A 602 -5.91 3.43 24.38
N ALA A 603 -5.68 4.75 24.49
CA ALA A 603 -6.69 5.77 24.68
C ALA A 603 -7.71 5.86 23.53
N THR A 604 -7.30 5.51 22.31
CA THR A 604 -8.17 5.46 21.12
C THR A 604 -8.99 4.16 21.03
N GLY A 605 -8.79 3.22 21.96
CA GLY A 605 -9.55 1.98 22.03
C GLY A 605 -10.93 2.17 22.68
N ASN A 606 -11.81 1.18 22.53
CA ASN A 606 -13.16 1.20 23.09
C ASN A 606 -13.17 1.49 24.61
N LEU A 607 -12.31 0.81 25.36
CA LEU A 607 -12.16 1.04 26.80
C LEU A 607 -11.46 2.37 27.11
N GLY A 608 -10.47 2.77 26.31
CA GLY A 608 -9.75 4.03 26.45
C GLY A 608 -10.67 5.25 26.34
N HIS A 609 -11.54 5.28 25.33
CA HIS A 609 -12.55 6.33 25.18
C HIS A 609 -13.48 6.43 26.39
N ALA A 610 -13.89 5.30 26.96
CA ALA A 610 -14.74 5.28 28.16
C ALA A 610 -14.00 5.83 29.39
N VAL A 611 -12.72 5.45 29.59
CA VAL A 611 -11.87 5.97 30.69
C VAL A 611 -11.66 7.47 30.56
N ILE A 612 -11.32 7.96 29.36
CA ILE A 612 -11.18 9.40 29.08
C ILE A 612 -12.47 10.14 29.44
N GLY A 613 -13.63 9.62 29.03
CA GLY A 613 -14.92 10.21 29.38
C GLY A 613 -15.17 10.29 30.89
N GLN A 614 -14.75 9.27 31.66
CA GLN A 614 -14.90 9.26 33.12
C GLN A 614 -13.93 10.23 33.83
N LEU A 615 -12.68 10.33 33.35
CA LEU A 615 -11.68 11.26 33.85
C LEU A 615 -12.08 12.71 33.58
N ALA A 616 -12.55 13.01 32.36
CA ALA A 616 -12.95 14.35 31.95
C ALA A 616 -14.12 14.87 32.80
N ARG A 617 -15.12 14.02 33.08
CA ARG A 617 -16.26 14.38 33.96
C ARG A 617 -15.84 14.68 35.41
N ARG A 618 -14.71 14.12 35.86
CA ARG A 618 -14.15 14.36 37.21
C ARG A 618 -13.11 15.48 37.23
N GLY A 619 -12.91 16.15 36.09
CA GLY A 619 -12.06 17.34 35.99
C GLY A 619 -10.57 17.05 35.87
N TYR A 620 -10.13 15.81 35.69
CA TYR A 620 -8.70 15.50 35.51
C TYR A 620 -8.14 16.11 34.23
N ARG A 621 -6.86 16.46 34.26
CA ARG A 621 -6.07 16.63 33.03
C ARG A 621 -5.75 15.27 32.48
N ILE A 622 -5.86 15.11 31.17
CA ILE A 622 -5.73 13.81 30.52
C ILE A 622 -4.68 13.90 29.43
N ARG A 623 -3.73 12.97 29.45
CA ARG A 623 -2.84 12.72 28.32
C ARG A 623 -3.14 11.35 27.71
N GLY A 624 -3.46 11.32 26.43
CA GLY A 624 -3.83 10.10 25.73
C GLY A 624 -2.71 9.62 24.80
N GLN A 625 -2.36 8.35 24.86
CA GLN A 625 -1.48 7.73 23.87
C GLN A 625 -2.28 7.25 22.65
N PHE A 626 -1.74 7.50 21.46
CA PHE A 626 -2.25 6.92 20.23
C PHE A 626 -1.15 6.37 19.34
N ARG A 627 -1.55 5.50 18.42
CA ARG A 627 -0.65 4.79 17.51
C ARG A 627 -0.39 5.57 16.22
N SER A 628 -1.43 5.72 15.41
CA SER A 628 -1.29 6.16 14.00
C SER A 628 -2.36 7.14 13.52
N THR A 629 -3.58 7.05 14.04
CA THR A 629 -4.70 7.94 13.67
C THR A 629 -4.78 9.06 14.68
N ILE A 630 -4.70 10.30 14.20
CA ILE A 630 -4.73 11.50 15.06
C ILE A 630 -6.12 11.63 15.67
N PRO A 631 -6.28 11.68 17.00
CA PRO A 631 -7.61 11.88 17.58
C PRO A 631 -8.01 13.37 17.63
N ASP A 632 -9.31 13.66 17.58
CA ASP A 632 -9.85 15.04 17.58
C ASP A 632 -10.39 15.53 18.93
N ASP A 633 -10.26 14.73 20.00
CA ASP A 633 -10.78 15.12 21.31
C ASP A 633 -9.88 16.19 21.95
N VAL A 634 -10.31 17.45 21.84
CA VAL A 634 -9.60 18.63 22.35
C VAL A 634 -9.51 18.70 23.87
N ARG A 635 -10.12 17.77 24.61
CA ARG A 635 -10.03 17.68 26.08
C ARG A 635 -8.82 16.86 26.54
N VAL A 636 -8.09 16.26 25.60
CA VAL A 636 -6.98 15.35 25.84
C VAL A 636 -5.71 15.88 25.19
N GLU A 637 -4.64 15.90 25.96
CA GLU A 637 -3.29 16.12 25.48
C GLU A 637 -2.82 14.85 24.75
N TRP A 638 -2.76 14.87 23.42
CA TRP A 638 -2.46 13.67 22.63
C TRP A 638 -0.95 13.51 22.42
N VAL A 639 -0.42 12.34 22.74
CA VAL A 639 0.98 11.97 22.50
C VAL A 639 1.05 10.72 21.65
N GLN A 640 1.75 10.81 20.51
CA GLN A 640 1.97 9.63 19.66
C GLN A 640 3.07 8.78 20.26
N CYS A 641 2.78 7.52 20.50
CA CYS A 641 3.78 6.54 20.88
C CYS A 641 3.32 5.16 20.42
N ASP A 642 3.87 4.65 19.31
CA ASP A 642 3.44 3.34 18.77
C ASP A 642 4.12 2.19 19.51
N PHE A 643 3.45 1.65 20.53
CA PHE A 643 3.97 0.53 21.33
C PHE A 643 4.20 -0.74 20.51
N ALA A 644 3.76 -0.84 19.25
CA ALA A 644 4.10 -1.97 18.38
C ALA A 644 5.51 -1.85 17.77
N ARG A 645 6.16 -0.68 17.87
CA ARG A 645 7.54 -0.49 17.42
C ARG A 645 8.53 -1.06 18.45
N PRO A 646 9.39 -2.02 18.06
CA PRO A 646 10.41 -2.56 18.95
C PRO A 646 11.55 -1.55 19.21
N ASP A 647 11.73 -0.57 18.32
CA ASP A 647 12.82 0.40 18.28
C ASP A 647 12.41 1.79 18.79
N LEU A 648 11.31 1.89 19.56
CA LEU A 648 10.97 3.14 20.23
C LEU A 648 12.15 3.60 21.11
N PRO A 649 12.50 4.89 21.15
CA PRO A 649 13.46 5.43 22.11
C PRO A 649 12.84 5.47 23.53
N ASP A 650 13.66 5.35 24.58
CA ASP A 650 13.15 5.40 25.97
C ASP A 650 12.55 6.77 26.30
N GLU A 651 13.07 7.83 25.69
CA GLU A 651 12.58 9.20 25.80
C GLU A 651 11.11 9.33 25.38
N ALA A 652 10.63 8.52 24.43
CA ALA A 652 9.22 8.53 24.02
C ALA A 652 8.28 8.08 25.15
N PHE A 653 8.74 7.20 26.05
CA PHE A 653 7.99 6.79 27.23
C PHE A 653 8.07 7.85 28.33
N ASP A 654 9.25 8.47 28.52
CA ASP A 654 9.43 9.57 29.46
C ASP A 654 8.55 10.77 29.08
N ASP A 655 8.51 11.15 27.80
CA ASP A 655 7.65 12.22 27.28
C ASP A 655 6.17 11.90 27.48
N LEU A 656 5.77 10.65 27.26
CA LEU A 656 4.39 10.21 27.49
C LEU A 656 3.97 10.39 28.95
N VAL A 657 4.85 10.11 29.93
CA VAL A 657 4.48 10.13 31.36
C VAL A 657 4.97 11.36 32.13
N ARG A 658 5.65 12.29 31.46
CA ARG A 658 6.19 13.52 32.06
C ARG A 658 5.12 14.32 32.80
N GLY A 659 5.33 14.55 34.10
CA GLY A 659 4.40 15.30 34.95
C GLY A 659 3.09 14.57 35.29
N ALA A 660 2.95 13.30 34.90
CA ALA A 660 1.77 12.51 35.21
C ALA A 660 1.77 12.06 36.67
N ARG A 661 0.61 12.18 37.34
CA ARG A 661 0.41 11.66 38.70
C ARG A 661 0.00 10.18 38.67
N ALA A 662 -0.74 9.78 37.63
CA ALA A 662 -1.26 8.42 37.45
C ALA A 662 -1.19 7.99 35.98
N VAL A 663 -1.06 6.67 35.77
CA VAL A 663 -1.16 6.02 34.46
C VAL A 663 -2.25 4.95 34.54
N ILE A 664 -3.17 4.95 33.58
CA ILE A 664 -4.09 3.83 33.30
C ILE A 664 -3.65 3.21 31.97
N HIS A 665 -2.96 2.07 32.06
CA HIS A 665 -2.43 1.36 30.91
C HIS A 665 -3.44 0.36 30.34
N LEU A 666 -3.95 0.65 29.13
CA LEU A 666 -4.89 -0.20 28.41
C LEU A 666 -4.33 -0.71 27.06
N ALA A 667 -3.14 -0.26 26.67
CA ALA A 667 -2.49 -0.70 25.43
C ALA A 667 -2.21 -2.20 25.49
N ALA A 668 -2.75 -2.95 24.54
CA ALA A 668 -2.44 -4.36 24.35
C ALA A 668 -2.62 -4.75 22.88
N SER A 669 -1.81 -5.69 22.39
CA SER A 669 -1.99 -6.29 21.08
C SER A 669 -2.58 -7.70 21.18
N LEU A 670 -3.41 -8.05 20.20
CA LEU A 670 -3.85 -9.41 19.87
C LEU A 670 -3.77 -9.61 18.34
N SER A 671 -2.81 -8.98 17.65
CA SER A 671 -2.65 -9.13 16.19
C SER A 671 -1.91 -10.41 15.81
N ASP A 672 -0.76 -10.61 16.44
CA ASP A 672 0.20 -11.68 16.19
C ASP A 672 1.11 -11.83 17.42
N VAL A 673 1.79 -12.97 17.52
CA VAL A 673 2.58 -13.33 18.71
C VAL A 673 3.79 -12.40 18.91
N ALA A 674 4.45 -11.94 17.84
CA ALA A 674 5.61 -11.08 17.97
C ALA A 674 5.21 -9.68 18.47
N THR A 675 4.17 -9.09 17.88
CA THR A 675 3.65 -7.80 18.34
C THR A 675 3.07 -7.88 19.75
N MET A 676 2.47 -9.02 20.13
CA MET A 676 2.00 -9.27 21.50
C MET A 676 3.14 -9.17 22.52
N GLU A 677 4.27 -9.80 22.25
CA GLU A 677 5.44 -9.75 23.13
C GLU A 677 6.02 -8.32 23.23
N ILE A 678 6.09 -7.61 22.11
CA ILE A 678 6.60 -6.24 22.07
C ILE A 678 5.69 -5.30 22.88
N VAL A 679 4.38 -5.33 22.64
CA VAL A 679 3.43 -4.39 23.27
C VAL A 679 3.14 -4.75 24.73
N ASN A 680 2.78 -6.01 24.99
CA ASN A 680 2.22 -6.43 26.29
C ASN A 680 3.31 -6.69 27.33
N VAL A 681 4.55 -6.95 26.91
CA VAL A 681 5.66 -7.34 27.79
C VAL A 681 6.79 -6.33 27.72
N THR A 682 7.43 -6.18 26.55
CA THR A 682 8.65 -5.36 26.41
C THR A 682 8.37 -3.88 26.65
N ASN A 683 7.40 -3.30 25.96
CA ASN A 683 7.07 -1.88 26.08
C ASN A 683 6.24 -1.55 27.33
N LEU A 684 5.59 -2.55 27.95
CA LEU A 684 5.01 -2.40 29.29
C LEU A 684 6.10 -2.17 30.35
N ASP A 685 7.16 -2.98 30.34
CA ASP A 685 8.31 -2.82 31.25
C ASP A 685 8.97 -1.45 31.09
N ARG A 686 9.18 -1.02 29.84
CA ARG A 686 9.77 0.29 29.52
C ARG A 686 8.89 1.45 29.99
N LEU A 687 7.57 1.35 29.82
CA LEU A 687 6.63 2.31 30.37
C LEU A 687 6.69 2.35 31.90
N ALA A 688 6.71 1.19 32.58
CA ALA A 688 6.80 1.12 34.03
C ALA A 688 8.09 1.76 34.55
N LYS A 689 9.22 1.55 33.87
CA LYS A 689 10.50 2.23 34.17
C LYS A 689 10.39 3.74 34.01
N ALA A 690 9.77 4.22 32.94
CA ALA A 690 9.54 5.64 32.73
C ALA A 690 8.64 6.24 33.84
N CYS A 691 7.59 5.52 34.25
CA CYS A 691 6.74 5.91 35.37
C CYS A 691 7.55 6.10 36.67
N VAL A 692 8.42 5.16 37.01
CA VAL A 692 9.29 5.27 38.19
C VAL A 692 10.23 6.46 38.08
N ARG A 693 10.87 6.66 36.91
CA ARG A 693 11.77 7.80 36.67
C ARG A 693 11.07 9.15 36.79
N GLN A 694 9.84 9.26 36.28
CA GLN A 694 9.05 10.49 36.29
C GLN A 694 8.23 10.70 37.58
N GLY A 695 8.34 9.79 38.56
CA GLY A 695 7.65 9.92 39.84
C GLY A 695 6.13 9.69 39.78
N VAL A 696 5.65 8.90 38.83
CA VAL A 696 4.25 8.49 38.75
C VAL A 696 3.90 7.66 39.99
N SER A 697 2.81 8.03 40.66
CA SER A 697 2.45 7.41 41.95
C SER A 697 1.48 6.24 41.86
N TYR A 698 0.73 6.17 40.76
CA TYR A 698 -0.29 5.17 40.54
C TYR A 698 -0.16 4.58 39.13
N PHE A 699 -0.21 3.26 39.02
CA PHE A 699 -0.19 2.52 37.77
C PHE A 699 -1.31 1.49 37.74
N GLY A 700 -2.35 1.75 36.96
CA GLY A 700 -3.42 0.79 36.70
C GLY A 700 -3.15 0.00 35.43
N GLN A 701 -3.12 -1.33 35.49
CA GLN A 701 -2.88 -2.21 34.36
C GLN A 701 -4.14 -2.98 33.95
N ALA A 702 -4.53 -2.85 32.68
CA ALA A 702 -5.49 -3.77 32.08
C ALA A 702 -4.88 -5.16 31.87
N SER A 703 -5.01 -6.02 32.88
CA SER A 703 -4.85 -7.47 32.76
C SER A 703 -6.12 -8.07 32.14
N SER A 704 -6.33 -9.38 32.27
CA SER A 704 -7.50 -10.05 31.73
C SER A 704 -7.78 -11.37 32.46
N MET A 705 -9.05 -11.76 32.54
CA MET A 705 -9.47 -13.06 33.08
C MET A 705 -8.79 -14.28 32.45
N VAL A 706 -8.15 -14.14 31.27
CA VAL A 706 -7.40 -15.23 30.63
C VAL A 706 -6.22 -15.74 31.48
N VAL A 707 -5.73 -14.94 32.42
CA VAL A 707 -4.63 -15.34 33.34
C VAL A 707 -5.00 -16.55 34.21
N TYR A 708 -6.29 -16.77 34.46
CA TYR A 708 -6.80 -17.93 35.18
C TYR A 708 -6.84 -19.21 34.33
N GLY A 709 -6.76 -19.09 33.00
CA GLY A 709 -6.78 -20.20 32.05
C GLY A 709 -8.07 -21.03 32.13
N SER A 710 -7.94 -22.30 32.52
CA SER A 710 -9.06 -23.20 32.79
C SER A 710 -9.01 -23.68 34.25
N PRO A 711 -9.57 -22.92 35.20
CA PRO A 711 -9.49 -23.21 36.64
C PRO A 711 -10.23 -24.49 37.05
N THR A 712 -9.90 -25.02 38.23
CA THR A 712 -10.56 -26.20 38.81
C THR A 712 -11.83 -25.88 39.59
N THR A 713 -12.09 -24.59 39.84
CA THR A 713 -13.29 -24.08 40.51
C THR A 713 -14.18 -23.35 39.51
N ARG A 714 -15.49 -23.35 39.80
CA ARG A 714 -16.48 -22.65 38.97
C ARG A 714 -16.59 -21.17 39.34
N LEU A 715 -16.35 -20.79 40.60
CA LEU A 715 -16.25 -19.40 41.02
C LEU A 715 -14.77 -19.04 41.08
N VAL A 716 -14.40 -17.96 40.41
CA VAL A 716 -13.05 -17.42 40.30
C VAL A 716 -13.02 -16.10 41.04
N THR A 717 -12.19 -16.05 42.06
CA THR A 717 -11.84 -14.86 42.84
C THR A 717 -10.38 -14.49 42.56
N GLU A 718 -9.90 -13.39 43.09
CA GLU A 718 -8.53 -12.90 42.96
C GLU A 718 -7.50 -13.88 43.54
N GLU A 719 -7.89 -14.72 44.51
CA GLU A 719 -7.06 -15.77 45.11
C GLU A 719 -7.00 -17.05 44.26
N THR A 720 -7.81 -17.15 43.20
CA THR A 720 -7.78 -18.31 42.30
C THR A 720 -6.43 -18.38 41.60
N PRO A 721 -5.74 -19.55 41.61
CA PRO A 721 -4.42 -19.67 40.99
C PRO A 721 -4.45 -19.29 39.50
N ARG A 722 -3.55 -18.38 39.13
CA ARG A 722 -3.24 -18.10 37.72
C ARG A 722 -2.48 -19.26 37.08
N ILE A 723 -2.40 -19.26 35.75
CA ILE A 723 -1.56 -20.18 34.99
C ILE A 723 -0.10 -20.05 35.49
N ASP A 724 0.50 -21.19 35.78
CA ASP A 724 1.90 -21.31 36.15
C ASP A 724 2.76 -21.43 34.89
N LEU A 725 3.56 -20.40 34.57
CA LEU A 725 4.42 -20.39 33.37
C LEU A 725 5.56 -21.42 33.43
N GLY A 726 5.88 -21.97 34.61
CA GLY A 726 6.82 -23.09 34.76
C GLY A 726 6.24 -24.44 34.31
N LYS A 727 4.93 -24.50 33.99
CA LYS A 727 4.24 -25.72 33.52
C LYS A 727 3.67 -25.50 32.10
N PRO A 728 3.50 -26.57 31.30
CA PRO A 728 2.94 -26.44 29.96
C PRO A 728 1.55 -25.78 29.95
N ILE A 729 1.44 -24.58 29.34
CA ILE A 729 0.20 -23.78 29.33
C ILE A 729 -0.98 -24.53 28.70
N ALA A 730 -0.73 -25.36 27.67
CA ALA A 730 -1.75 -26.19 27.02
C ALA A 730 -2.44 -27.20 27.97
N LYS A 731 -1.83 -27.51 29.12
CA LYS A 731 -2.41 -28.35 30.18
C LYS A 731 -3.23 -27.54 31.20
N GLN A 732 -3.06 -26.23 31.24
CA GLN A 732 -3.70 -25.33 32.18
C GLN A 732 -4.80 -24.49 31.54
N TYR A 733 -4.70 -24.24 30.23
CA TYR A 733 -5.63 -23.44 29.46
C TYR A 733 -6.10 -24.20 28.21
N PHE A 734 -7.37 -24.58 28.18
CA PHE A 734 -7.96 -25.39 27.12
C PHE A 734 -8.46 -24.51 25.96
N PHE A 735 -7.56 -23.73 25.36
CA PHE A 735 -7.85 -22.90 24.19
C PHE A 735 -6.81 -23.07 23.08
N GLU A 736 -7.01 -22.44 21.92
CA GLU A 736 -6.03 -22.43 20.82
C GLU A 736 -4.72 -21.72 21.20
N TYR A 737 -3.63 -22.11 20.54
CA TYR A 737 -2.26 -21.61 20.79
C TYR A 737 -2.19 -20.08 20.89
N PHE A 738 -2.87 -19.38 19.99
CA PHE A 738 -2.89 -17.93 19.98
C PHE A 738 -3.38 -17.30 21.30
N MET A 739 -4.45 -17.85 21.90
CA MET A 739 -4.94 -17.36 23.19
C MET A 739 -4.09 -17.81 24.36
N GLN A 740 -3.37 -18.94 24.22
CA GLN A 740 -2.39 -19.35 25.21
C GLN A 740 -1.24 -18.33 25.26
N GLU A 741 -0.73 -17.90 24.11
CA GLU A 741 0.28 -16.85 24.03
C GLU A 741 -0.23 -15.50 24.55
N TYR A 742 -1.48 -15.14 24.26
CA TYR A 742 -2.09 -13.95 24.85
C TYR A 742 -2.15 -14.03 26.39
N ALA A 743 -2.60 -15.16 26.96
CA ALA A 743 -2.62 -15.36 28.41
C ALA A 743 -1.23 -15.32 29.03
N ARG A 744 -0.24 -15.94 28.37
CA ARG A 744 1.17 -15.86 28.75
C ARG A 744 1.64 -14.41 28.82
N SER A 745 1.37 -13.61 27.78
CA SER A 745 1.78 -12.20 27.75
C SER A 745 1.17 -11.38 28.89
N LYS A 746 -0.09 -11.66 29.29
CA LYS A 746 -0.73 -10.99 30.43
C LYS A 746 -0.14 -11.38 31.78
N ILE A 747 0.21 -12.66 31.97
CA ILE A 747 0.87 -13.12 33.20
C ILE A 747 2.26 -12.50 33.33
N LEU A 748 3.03 -12.49 32.24
CA LEU A 748 4.33 -11.83 32.20
C LEU A 748 4.20 -10.34 32.53
N GLY A 749 3.18 -9.67 32.01
CA GLY A 749 2.90 -8.28 32.35
C GLY A 749 2.56 -8.07 33.83
N GLU A 750 1.74 -8.94 34.44
CA GLU A 750 1.50 -8.90 35.90
C GLU A 750 2.79 -9.11 36.70
N ASP A 751 3.66 -10.04 36.28
CA ASP A 751 4.94 -10.34 36.94
C ASP A 751 5.94 -9.18 36.85
N ILE A 752 6.03 -8.56 35.68
CA ILE A 752 6.84 -7.36 35.46
C ILE A 752 6.40 -6.25 36.41
N LEU A 753 5.10 -5.96 36.46
CA LEU A 753 4.58 -4.89 37.31
C LEU A 753 4.75 -5.20 38.81
N ALA A 754 4.62 -6.46 39.23
CA ALA A 754 4.90 -6.85 40.60
C ALA A 754 6.33 -6.52 41.06
N SER A 755 7.30 -6.44 40.14
CA SER A 755 8.66 -6.02 40.47
C SER A 755 8.77 -4.53 40.85
N TYR A 756 7.81 -3.70 40.44
CA TYR A 756 7.75 -2.25 40.70
C TYR A 756 6.85 -1.85 41.87
N GLN A 757 6.28 -2.81 42.61
CA GLN A 757 5.34 -2.54 43.72
C GLN A 757 5.95 -1.73 44.87
N LYS A 758 7.29 -1.64 44.96
CA LYS A 758 8.00 -0.82 45.96
C LYS A 758 8.19 0.63 45.51
N ASP A 759 7.97 0.92 44.24
CA ASP A 759 8.21 2.22 43.64
C ASP A 759 6.92 3.03 43.52
N MET A 760 5.80 2.38 43.21
CA MET A 760 4.49 3.00 42.99
C MET A 760 3.33 2.09 43.46
N HIS A 761 2.12 2.64 43.56
CA HIS A 761 0.90 1.87 43.76
C HIS A 761 0.46 1.24 42.43
N ILE A 762 0.13 -0.04 42.42
CA ILE A 762 -0.20 -0.79 41.21
C ILE A 762 -1.53 -1.51 41.37
N ASP A 763 -2.46 -1.26 40.46
CA ASP A 763 -3.72 -2.00 40.39
C ASP A 763 -3.76 -2.87 39.14
N LEU A 764 -3.93 -4.18 39.32
CA LEU A 764 -4.12 -5.14 38.23
C LEU A 764 -5.61 -5.36 38.00
N TYR A 765 -6.12 -4.86 36.88
CA TYR A 765 -7.51 -5.04 36.46
C TYR A 765 -7.66 -6.33 35.67
N ARG A 766 -8.17 -7.41 36.29
CA ARG A 766 -8.49 -8.66 35.59
C ARG A 766 -9.89 -8.55 34.98
N ILE A 767 -9.95 -7.88 33.84
CA ILE A 767 -11.21 -7.51 33.19
C ILE A 767 -11.78 -8.70 32.41
N ALA A 768 -13.10 -8.83 32.47
CA ALA A 768 -13.90 -9.62 31.54
C ALA A 768 -13.86 -9.04 30.11
N VAL A 769 -14.60 -9.59 29.16
CA VAL A 769 -14.57 -9.11 27.76
C VAL A 769 -15.34 -7.79 27.63
N ALA A 770 -14.63 -6.67 27.72
CA ALA A 770 -15.22 -5.34 27.60
C ALA A 770 -15.69 -5.05 26.16
N GLN A 771 -16.95 -4.64 26.01
CA GLN A 771 -17.56 -4.30 24.72
C GLN A 771 -18.39 -3.01 24.81
N SER A 772 -18.59 -2.36 23.66
CA SER A 772 -19.42 -1.14 23.59
C SER A 772 -20.89 -1.50 23.76
N HIS A 773 -21.69 -0.56 24.27
CA HIS A 773 -23.14 -0.76 24.41
C HIS A 773 -23.79 -1.12 23.06
N ALA A 774 -23.39 -0.49 21.96
CA ALA A 774 -23.88 -0.81 20.61
C ALA A 774 -23.62 -2.26 20.20
N PHE A 775 -22.42 -2.79 20.48
CA PHE A 775 -22.09 -4.19 20.21
C PHE A 775 -22.95 -5.14 21.06
N LEU A 776 -23.13 -4.82 22.34
CA LEU A 776 -23.96 -5.60 23.25
C LEU A 776 -25.42 -5.63 22.78
N VAL A 777 -25.97 -4.49 22.35
CA VAL A 777 -27.32 -4.40 21.77
C VAL A 777 -27.41 -5.17 20.44
N GLU A 778 -26.43 -5.06 19.55
CA GLU A 778 -26.40 -5.84 18.29
C GLU A 778 -26.40 -7.35 18.57
N SER A 779 -25.71 -7.78 19.62
CA SER A 779 -25.63 -9.18 20.01
C SER A 779 -27.00 -9.79 20.38
N LEU A 780 -27.92 -8.96 20.88
CA LEU A 780 -29.31 -9.35 21.13
C LEU A 780 -30.07 -9.71 19.86
N ASN A 781 -29.64 -9.20 18.70
CA ASN A 781 -30.26 -9.44 17.39
C ASN A 781 -29.55 -10.52 16.56
N TRP A 782 -28.51 -11.16 17.08
CA TRP A 782 -27.81 -12.23 16.37
C TRP A 782 -28.73 -13.42 16.05
N SER A 783 -28.50 -14.06 14.88
CA SER A 783 -29.24 -15.26 14.46
C SER A 783 -29.09 -16.39 15.48
N ARG A 784 -30.06 -17.32 15.54
CA ARG A 784 -29.99 -18.48 16.46
C ARG A 784 -28.68 -19.29 16.29
N MET A 785 -28.19 -19.45 15.06
CA MET A 785 -26.90 -20.08 14.77
C MET A 785 -25.72 -19.25 15.31
N ARG A 786 -25.69 -17.94 15.04
CA ARG A 786 -24.62 -17.05 15.53
C ARG A 786 -24.62 -16.99 17.06
N LYS A 787 -25.79 -16.89 17.70
CA LYS A 787 -25.96 -17.01 19.15
C LYS A 787 -25.48 -18.37 19.66
N MET A 788 -25.83 -19.49 19.02
CA MET A 788 -25.39 -20.82 19.46
C MET A 788 -23.86 -20.98 19.40
N PHE A 789 -23.18 -20.47 18.36
CA PHE A 789 -21.72 -20.59 18.21
C PHE A 789 -20.94 -19.50 18.97
N SER A 790 -21.50 -18.29 19.12
CA SER A 790 -20.89 -17.19 19.89
C SER A 790 -21.15 -17.28 21.39
N LEU A 791 -22.32 -17.75 21.83
CA LEU A 791 -22.68 -17.93 23.25
C LEU A 791 -22.27 -19.30 23.81
N TYR A 792 -21.90 -20.27 22.96
CA TYR A 792 -21.19 -21.47 23.43
C TYR A 792 -19.88 -21.09 24.15
N ARG A 793 -19.32 -19.93 23.82
CA ARG A 793 -18.25 -19.27 24.56
C ARG A 793 -18.92 -18.33 25.56
N ASN A 794 -19.17 -18.75 26.81
CA ASN A 794 -19.60 -17.82 27.88
C ASN A 794 -18.49 -16.81 28.16
N SER A 795 -18.36 -15.84 27.27
CA SER A 795 -17.52 -14.69 27.46
C SER A 795 -18.34 -13.80 28.39
N HIS A 796 -17.87 -13.61 29.63
CA HIS A 796 -18.41 -12.57 30.50
C HIS A 796 -18.22 -11.27 29.75
N PHE A 797 -19.29 -10.73 29.19
CA PHE A 797 -19.23 -9.44 28.55
C PHE A 797 -19.49 -8.39 29.61
N ILE A 798 -18.72 -7.31 29.57
CA ILE A 798 -18.93 -6.17 30.44
C ILE A 798 -18.99 -4.91 29.59
N SER A 799 -19.81 -3.94 29.98
CA SER A 799 -19.82 -2.64 29.33
C SER A 799 -18.47 -1.94 29.54
N SER A 800 -17.90 -1.39 28.46
CA SER A 800 -16.70 -0.54 28.55
C SER A 800 -16.88 0.61 29.55
N THR A 801 -18.10 1.16 29.67
CA THR A 801 -18.42 2.24 30.61
C THR A 801 -18.30 1.78 32.07
N TYR A 802 -18.81 0.58 32.38
CA TYR A 802 -18.72 0.00 33.72
C TYR A 802 -17.27 -0.26 34.10
N ALA A 803 -16.52 -0.92 33.20
CA ALA A 803 -15.10 -1.19 33.42
C ALA A 803 -14.30 0.11 33.62
N ALA A 804 -14.58 1.15 32.83
CA ALA A 804 -13.95 2.46 32.99
C ALA A 804 -14.29 3.14 34.32
N ARG A 805 -15.56 3.07 34.79
CA ARG A 805 -15.96 3.59 36.11
C ARG A 805 -15.17 2.90 37.22
N ALA A 806 -15.05 1.57 37.16
CA ALA A 806 -14.30 0.78 38.15
C ALA A 806 -12.82 1.18 38.17
N MET A 807 -12.18 1.30 37.00
CA MET A 807 -10.75 1.69 36.90
C MET A 807 -10.49 3.09 37.46
N VAL A 808 -11.35 4.06 37.15
CA VAL A 808 -11.19 5.43 37.65
C VAL A 808 -11.45 5.49 39.16
N HIS A 809 -12.46 4.77 39.67
CA HIS A 809 -12.72 4.65 41.10
C HIS A 809 -11.51 4.07 41.87
N LEU A 810 -10.92 2.99 41.36
CA LEU A 810 -9.73 2.36 41.93
C LEU A 810 -8.52 3.31 41.91
N MET A 811 -8.32 4.03 40.80
CA MET A 811 -7.29 5.07 40.70
C MET A 811 -7.44 6.17 41.75
N GLU A 812 -8.65 6.70 41.93
CA GLU A 812 -8.92 7.74 42.93
C GLU A 812 -8.62 7.25 44.35
N ARG A 813 -8.99 6.00 44.64
CA ARG A 813 -8.70 5.35 45.92
C ARG A 813 -7.20 5.16 46.13
N GLY A 814 -6.48 4.62 45.14
CA GLY A 814 -5.03 4.42 45.22
C GLY A 814 -4.26 5.73 45.39
N LEU A 815 -4.64 6.77 44.63
CA LEU A 815 -4.05 8.11 44.76
C LEU A 815 -4.29 8.74 46.13
N LYS A 816 -5.47 8.53 46.72
CA LYS A 816 -5.83 9.04 48.05
C LYS A 816 -5.13 8.27 49.18
N ALA A 817 -4.99 6.96 49.05
CA ALA A 817 -4.29 6.14 50.03
C ALA A 817 -2.79 6.49 50.08
N GLY A 818 -2.16 6.68 48.92
CA GLY A 818 -0.74 7.04 48.80
C GLY A 818 0.22 5.91 49.21
N GLU A 819 -0.29 4.71 49.48
CA GLU A 819 0.49 3.53 49.84
C GLU A 819 1.05 2.85 48.59
N LYS A 820 2.31 2.46 48.62
CA LYS A 820 2.92 1.65 47.55
C LYS A 820 2.59 0.18 47.75
N GLY A 821 2.41 -0.55 46.66
CA GLY A 821 2.04 -1.95 46.71
C GLY A 821 1.37 -2.40 45.43
N ILE A 822 0.87 -3.63 45.43
CA ILE A 822 0.12 -4.18 44.31
C ILE A 822 -1.19 -4.77 44.80
N GLU A 823 -2.28 -4.36 44.16
CA GLU A 823 -3.61 -4.89 44.39
C GLU A 823 -4.17 -5.49 43.10
N VAL A 824 -4.99 -6.52 43.25
CA VAL A 824 -5.64 -7.21 42.12
C VAL A 824 -7.14 -7.06 42.28
N TYR A 825 -7.83 -6.74 41.18
CA TYR A 825 -9.29 -6.64 41.14
C TYR A 825 -9.84 -7.35 39.92
N ASN A 826 -10.77 -8.25 40.14
CA ASN A 826 -11.64 -8.76 39.10
C ASN A 826 -12.66 -7.68 38.71
N ILE A 827 -12.85 -7.49 37.40
CA ILE A 827 -13.83 -6.55 36.86
C ILE A 827 -14.71 -7.30 35.84
N ALA A 828 -15.84 -7.79 36.31
CA ALA A 828 -16.85 -8.47 35.50
C ALA A 828 -18.24 -7.81 35.64
N ASP A 829 -19.22 -8.29 34.88
CA ASP A 829 -20.62 -7.97 35.13
C ASP A 829 -21.18 -8.96 36.18
N PRO A 830 -21.67 -8.51 37.34
CA PRO A 830 -22.20 -9.40 38.38
C PRO A 830 -23.43 -10.20 37.91
N ASP A 831 -24.16 -9.69 36.91
CA ASP A 831 -25.42 -10.28 36.42
C ASP A 831 -25.27 -11.03 35.09
N SER A 832 -24.04 -11.25 34.61
CA SER A 832 -23.78 -11.89 33.32
C SER A 832 -24.39 -13.31 33.27
N PRO A 833 -25.42 -13.56 32.42
CA PRO A 833 -26.13 -14.84 32.40
C PRO A 833 -25.27 -15.92 31.74
N THR A 834 -25.24 -17.11 32.35
CA THR A 834 -24.58 -18.27 31.76
C THR A 834 -25.36 -18.80 30.55
N PHE A 835 -24.72 -19.54 29.65
CA PHE A 835 -25.34 -20.16 28.47
C PHE A 835 -26.54 -21.04 28.85
N ALA A 836 -26.48 -21.69 30.01
CA ALA A 836 -27.59 -22.46 30.54
C ALA A 836 -28.79 -21.57 30.92
N GLU A 837 -28.54 -20.42 31.57
CA GLU A 837 -29.56 -19.42 31.91
C GLU A 837 -30.15 -18.77 30.65
N VAL A 838 -29.31 -18.42 29.67
CA VAL A 838 -29.77 -17.89 28.36
C VAL A 838 -30.61 -18.93 27.61
N ARG A 839 -30.23 -20.21 27.59
CA ARG A 839 -31.03 -21.28 26.95
C ARG A 839 -32.36 -21.48 27.66
N LYS A 840 -32.35 -21.48 29.00
CA LYS A 840 -33.57 -21.60 29.81
C LYS A 840 -34.52 -20.42 29.55
N ALA A 841 -34.00 -19.19 29.52
CA ALA A 841 -34.76 -17.99 29.19
C ALA A 841 -35.29 -17.99 27.75
N ALA A 842 -34.57 -18.60 26.80
CA ALA A 842 -34.99 -18.75 25.42
C ALA A 842 -35.94 -19.95 25.16
N GLY A 843 -36.45 -20.61 26.21
CA GLY A 843 -37.36 -21.76 26.10
C GLY A 843 -36.72 -23.03 25.52
N LEU A 844 -35.39 -23.10 25.46
CA LEU A 844 -34.65 -24.25 24.94
C LEU A 844 -34.35 -25.23 26.08
N LYS A 845 -34.67 -26.52 25.89
CA LYS A 845 -34.22 -27.58 26.82
C LYS A 845 -32.71 -27.50 27.00
N VAL A 846 -32.24 -27.50 28.25
CA VAL A 846 -30.82 -27.59 28.60
C VAL A 846 -30.38 -29.03 28.34
N GLY A 847 -30.14 -29.36 27.07
CA GLY A 847 -29.69 -30.68 26.63
C GLY A 847 -28.17 -30.83 26.68
N PHE A 848 -27.70 -32.06 26.42
CA PHE A 848 -26.29 -32.46 26.38
C PHE A 848 -25.44 -31.46 25.56
N ASN A 849 -24.40 -30.92 26.18
CA ASN A 849 -23.61 -29.83 25.61
C ASN A 849 -22.58 -30.40 24.60
N VAL A 850 -23.00 -30.56 23.35
CA VAL A 850 -22.22 -31.20 22.28
C VAL A 850 -20.78 -30.69 22.18
N PRO A 851 -20.47 -29.38 22.31
CA PRO A 851 -19.09 -28.97 22.16
C PRO A 851 -18.28 -29.11 23.47
N LEU A 852 -18.91 -29.25 24.65
CA LEU A 852 -18.24 -29.77 25.86
C LEU A 852 -17.78 -31.23 25.64
N LEU A 853 -18.59 -32.05 24.97
CA LEU A 853 -18.19 -33.40 24.56
C LEU A 853 -17.01 -33.35 23.59
N PHE A 854 -16.98 -32.43 22.62
CA PHE A 854 -15.82 -32.24 21.74
C PHE A 854 -14.56 -31.80 22.49
N ASP A 855 -14.66 -30.89 23.45
CA ASP A 855 -13.50 -30.45 24.26
C ASP A 855 -12.99 -31.56 25.18
N VAL A 856 -13.90 -32.36 25.77
CA VAL A 856 -13.55 -33.53 26.57
C VAL A 856 -12.89 -34.61 25.69
N LEU A 857 -13.46 -34.93 24.53
CA LEU A 857 -12.88 -35.90 23.58
C LEU A 857 -11.52 -35.43 23.01
N LYS A 858 -11.37 -34.13 22.74
CA LYS A 858 -10.10 -33.52 22.33
C LYS A 858 -9.07 -33.58 23.47
N GLY A 859 -9.50 -33.34 24.71
CA GLY A 859 -8.67 -33.47 25.91
C GLY A 859 -8.14 -34.89 26.13
N ILE A 860 -9.00 -35.89 25.92
CA ILE A 860 -8.64 -37.32 25.96
C ILE A 860 -7.61 -37.65 24.85
N LYS A 861 -7.84 -37.17 23.61
CA LYS A 861 -6.91 -37.37 22.48
C LYS A 861 -5.55 -36.69 22.66
N MET A 862 -5.46 -35.63 23.46
CA MET A 862 -4.22 -34.88 23.74
C MET A 862 -3.47 -35.36 25.01
N GLY A 863 -3.87 -36.49 25.62
CA GLY A 863 -3.18 -37.06 26.78
C GLY A 863 -3.28 -36.23 28.07
N LYS A 864 -4.36 -35.44 28.24
CA LYS A 864 -4.54 -34.54 29.38
C LYS A 864 -5.10 -35.28 30.61
N THR A 865 -4.67 -34.89 31.81
CA THR A 865 -5.17 -35.42 33.10
C THR A 865 -6.66 -35.15 33.30
N LEU A 866 -7.39 -36.14 33.83
CA LEU A 866 -8.82 -36.13 34.19
C LEU A 866 -9.22 -35.14 35.31
N SER A 867 -8.41 -34.09 35.56
CA SER A 867 -8.77 -33.05 36.53
C SER A 867 -9.92 -32.21 35.98
N ARG A 868 -11.05 -32.14 36.70
CA ARG A 868 -12.20 -31.29 36.37
C ARG A 868 -11.75 -29.82 36.28
N ARG A 869 -11.73 -29.26 35.07
CA ARG A 869 -11.39 -27.86 34.78
C ARG A 869 -12.52 -27.18 34.01
N TYR A 870 -12.69 -25.89 34.24
CA TYR A 870 -13.72 -25.05 33.65
C TYR A 870 -13.08 -24.10 32.64
N PRO A 871 -13.32 -24.21 31.32
CA PRO A 871 -12.83 -23.21 30.38
C PRO A 871 -13.54 -21.86 30.60
N MET A 872 -13.05 -20.78 29.96
CA MET A 872 -13.62 -19.41 30.10
C MET A 872 -15.14 -19.36 30.01
N GLY A 873 -15.71 -20.26 29.20
CA GLY A 873 -17.14 -20.43 29.06
C GLY A 873 -17.87 -21.05 30.26
N PHE A 874 -17.27 -21.35 31.41
CA PHE A 874 -17.98 -22.14 32.44
C PHE A 874 -17.74 -21.67 33.87
N PHE A 875 -16.69 -20.90 34.11
CA PHE A 875 -16.46 -20.28 35.41
C PHE A 875 -17.15 -18.91 35.49
N ARG A 876 -17.41 -18.43 36.71
CA ARG A 876 -17.94 -17.11 37.07
C ARG A 876 -16.84 -16.32 37.76
N ILE A 877 -16.80 -15.02 37.53
CA ILE A 877 -15.86 -14.11 38.15
C ILE A 877 -16.57 -13.41 39.32
N ASP A 878 -15.91 -13.36 40.47
CA ASP A 878 -16.41 -12.71 41.67
C ASP A 878 -15.93 -11.25 41.73
N ASN A 879 -16.85 -10.31 41.96
CA ASN A 879 -16.57 -8.88 42.06
C ASN A 879 -16.62 -8.34 43.50
N ARG A 880 -16.86 -9.20 44.50
CA ARG A 880 -17.05 -8.74 45.89
C ARG A 880 -15.90 -7.89 46.43
N LYS A 881 -14.67 -8.14 46.00
CA LYS A 881 -13.51 -7.32 46.36
C LYS A 881 -13.63 -5.89 45.82
N LEU A 882 -14.07 -5.72 44.57
CA LEU A 882 -14.32 -4.41 43.97
C LEU A 882 -15.48 -3.69 44.69
N GLU A 883 -16.58 -4.39 44.96
CA GLU A 883 -17.74 -3.83 45.68
C GLU A 883 -17.38 -3.36 47.10
N ALA A 884 -16.52 -4.12 47.80
CA ALA A 884 -16.02 -3.77 49.13
C ALA A 884 -15.20 -2.46 49.16
N THR A 885 -14.75 -1.95 48.00
CA THR A 885 -14.12 -0.62 47.90
C THR A 885 -15.12 0.53 47.91
N GLY A 886 -16.42 0.26 48.01
CA GLY A 886 -17.49 1.23 47.87
C GLY A 886 -17.87 1.52 46.42
N PHE A 887 -17.40 0.70 45.47
CA PHE A 887 -17.79 0.83 44.07
C PHE A 887 -19.25 0.39 43.87
N ILE A 888 -20.10 1.33 43.43
CA ILE A 888 -21.49 1.05 43.09
C ILE A 888 -21.60 0.99 41.56
N GLY A 889 -21.82 -0.23 41.06
CA GLY A 889 -22.15 -0.47 39.67
C GLY A 889 -23.63 -0.20 39.44
N GLU A 890 -24.00 0.99 38.98
CA GLU A 890 -25.36 1.16 38.45
C GLU A 890 -25.48 0.41 37.13
N ALA A 891 -26.62 -0.25 36.93
CA ALA A 891 -26.96 -0.87 35.65
C ALA A 891 -27.25 0.24 34.63
N ASP A 892 -26.41 0.35 33.60
CA ASP A 892 -26.68 1.11 32.36
C ASP A 892 -27.48 0.24 31.37
#